data_AF-A0A813NFW3-F1
#
_entry.id   AF-A0A813NFW3-F1
#
_cell.length_a   1.000
_cell.length_b   1.000
_cell.length_c   1.000
_cell.angle_alpha   90.00
_cell.angle_beta   90.00
_cell.angle_gamma   90.00
#
_symmetry.space_group_name_H-M   'P 1'
#
loop_
_entity.id
_entity.type
_entity.pdbx_description
1 polymer ?
#
loop_
_entity_poly.entity_id
_entity_poly.type
_entity_poly.pdbx_seq_one_letter_code
_entity_poly.pdbx_strand_id
1 'polypeptide(L)'
;MVAKEDLIPKSNDQKILNYIRNDITQSGNKISWYLYIKEIISEFTQVDFTETSCKIRFKTKDPLFLKQNNSTEMCLFEWNVDLYDRINAEECSFKISNFKIEITLIIINRVSWPSISPNQKQKQTESKANDQKIVKNRSPSSSPSPPPQPKIKPVKTTNNYGYVGLANLGNTCYMNAALQFLVNATDLRDYFLVNKEQFQKEINMNNALGLNGKMAISFAILLRQLWTADSSYIIPNKLRDLICSKYSNFRGYEQQDTQEFMSSLISLIHEDLNRVLKKPFYEDSLECEEDSLANCKNIAAKSWDRFLSRENSIIVDNFYGQFKSTLTCPECNRVSITFEPFSNLLVPLAKPKIPIDFLISIEQHLDLINLYLNEETLVENSIDEIKNKFTEFKDKNLKLCVIEKFTNETLDDEYSGFVFDSNYDNLKNSEKLPSLRKNAHFMIVEIEEPVNDDVYEFRVEQACKFPILNYAITECSYCLKMNEQTTSLPRCTKCYRSAYCNQECQKSDWKKHSESICIKPSDRIGLPFLINLKKSQLKSENFYQELKKILIEKSLKSLELKNFDLSKNSIFELEMLDSSAKPKYQKIDPNNLWELVEKSNKKMFKLILKWNNNSIFDRTIKTNLNNIVEISQENQTNEVDLDDCLKLFTQPEKLTSDNPWYCSKCKKHQEATKQMSLWKLPKYLIVTLKRFQASKAADLDPTNEAAKFMMMNSRFSYLLQNRVVYNKLNHFVNFPLQNLNMNDYLVNREKENCVYDLCGVINHIGHSLSVGHYTAYARTHDKVDTTEDELSWRLFDDQDVCPVKDGRQVVSKDAYVLMYRLRTRPANVNDHNEKENTKNDDLNLESNNLSSESVSEEEFYDVESEESIEFSDKNNYTNLNEID
;
A
#
# COMPACT_ATOMS: atom_id res chain seq x y z
N MET A 1 -4.43 -73.77 8.12
CA MET A 1 -4.76 -72.93 9.29
C MET A 1 -5.96 -72.08 8.90
N VAL A 2 -6.89 -71.98 9.85
CA VAL A 2 -8.30 -71.64 9.72
C VAL A 2 -8.56 -70.24 9.12
N ALA A 3 -9.72 -70.12 8.49
CA ALA A 3 -10.36 -68.95 7.93
C ALA A 3 -10.21 -67.65 8.75
N LYS A 4 -10.15 -66.53 8.03
CA LYS A 4 -10.66 -65.24 8.49
C LYS A 4 -11.67 -64.72 7.48
N GLU A 5 -12.81 -65.41 7.45
CA GLU A 5 -14.08 -64.69 7.44
C GLU A 5 -14.19 -63.92 8.77
N ASP A 6 -14.88 -62.78 8.73
CA ASP A 6 -15.23 -61.90 9.84
C ASP A 6 -14.12 -61.05 10.46
N LEU A 7 -14.01 -59.83 9.94
CA LEU A 7 -14.22 -58.59 10.70
C LEU A 7 -14.57 -57.46 9.71
N ILE A 8 -15.75 -57.55 9.07
CA ILE A 8 -16.43 -56.36 8.55
C ILE A 8 -17.11 -55.73 9.77
N PRO A 9 -16.72 -54.52 10.22
CA PRO A 9 -17.53 -53.81 11.18
C PRO A 9 -18.86 -53.50 10.50
N LYS A 10 -19.94 -54.15 10.94
CA LYS A 10 -21.31 -53.72 10.64
C LYS A 10 -21.53 -52.36 11.30
N SER A 11 -21.14 -51.31 10.60
CA SER A 11 -21.74 -49.98 10.69
C SER A 11 -22.04 -49.53 9.26
N ASN A 12 -23.26 -49.81 8.83
CA ASN A 12 -23.82 -49.52 7.52
C ASN A 12 -24.00 -48.00 7.31
N ASP A 13 -22.92 -47.27 7.08
CA ASP A 13 -23.02 -45.96 6.44
C ASP A 13 -22.41 -46.09 5.04
N GLN A 14 -23.16 -46.71 4.12
CA GLN A 14 -22.93 -46.57 2.69
C GLN A 14 -23.87 -45.48 2.19
N LYS A 15 -23.31 -44.43 1.57
CA LYS A 15 -24.10 -43.26 1.15
C LYS A 15 -24.02 -43.05 -0.35
N ILE A 16 -25.17 -43.12 -1.01
CA ILE A 16 -25.28 -42.87 -2.44
C ILE A 16 -25.37 -41.35 -2.66
N LEU A 17 -24.50 -40.83 -3.51
CA LEU A 17 -24.39 -39.42 -3.84
C LEU A 17 -25.21 -39.11 -5.10
N ASN A 18 -25.86 -37.95 -5.11
CA ASN A 18 -26.60 -37.47 -6.28
C ASN A 18 -25.76 -36.57 -7.20
N TYR A 19 -24.63 -36.05 -6.71
CA TYR A 19 -23.77 -35.17 -7.50
C TYR A 19 -22.40 -35.07 -6.86
N ILE A 20 -21.37 -35.08 -7.71
CA ILE A 20 -20.00 -34.72 -7.34
C ILE A 20 -19.52 -33.65 -8.33
N ARG A 21 -18.83 -32.63 -7.82
CA ARG A 21 -18.24 -31.59 -8.68
C ARG A 21 -17.24 -32.24 -9.64
N ASN A 22 -17.46 -32.05 -10.93
CA ASN A 22 -16.68 -32.70 -11.97
C ASN A 22 -16.51 -31.82 -13.21
N ASP A 23 -15.44 -32.08 -13.97
CA ASP A 23 -15.18 -31.50 -15.29
C ASP A 23 -14.89 -32.60 -16.30
N ILE A 24 -15.24 -32.36 -17.57
CA ILE A 24 -15.07 -33.33 -18.66
C ILE A 24 -14.35 -32.66 -19.82
N THR A 25 -13.36 -33.36 -20.37
CA THR A 25 -12.70 -32.97 -21.61
C THR A 25 -12.69 -34.15 -22.57
N GLN A 26 -13.03 -33.92 -23.83
CA GLN A 26 -13.08 -34.96 -24.87
C GLN A 26 -12.03 -34.69 -25.95
N SER A 27 -11.25 -35.73 -26.28
CA SER A 27 -10.27 -35.70 -27.37
C SER A 27 -10.42 -36.98 -28.21
N GLY A 28 -11.15 -36.89 -29.31
CA GLY A 28 -11.46 -38.05 -30.16
C GLY A 28 -12.42 -39.02 -29.48
N ASN A 29 -12.03 -40.30 -29.39
CA ASN A 29 -12.77 -41.37 -28.71
C ASN A 29 -12.43 -41.50 -27.21
N LYS A 30 -11.56 -40.62 -26.69
CA LYS A 30 -11.15 -40.61 -25.30
C LYS A 30 -11.81 -39.45 -24.56
N ILE A 31 -12.48 -39.77 -23.45
CA ILE A 31 -13.04 -38.79 -22.51
C ILE A 31 -12.22 -38.84 -21.23
N SER A 32 -11.68 -37.70 -20.83
CA SER A 32 -11.07 -37.53 -19.50
C SER A 32 -12.09 -36.83 -18.59
N TRP A 33 -12.48 -37.51 -17.52
CA TRP A 33 -13.47 -37.09 -16.56
C TRP A 33 -12.81 -36.90 -15.18
N TYR A 34 -12.88 -35.68 -14.65
CA TYR A 34 -12.19 -35.27 -13.43
C TYR A 34 -13.20 -35.09 -12.31
N LEU A 35 -13.07 -35.88 -11.23
CA LEU A 35 -13.88 -35.78 -10.02
C LEU A 35 -13.08 -35.09 -8.92
N TYR A 36 -13.54 -33.94 -8.42
CA TYR A 36 -12.81 -33.15 -7.44
C TYR A 36 -13.23 -33.52 -6.01
N ILE A 37 -12.41 -34.34 -5.36
CA ILE A 37 -12.63 -34.83 -3.98
C ILE A 37 -11.30 -34.68 -3.25
N LYS A 38 -11.27 -33.93 -2.14
CA LYS A 38 -10.04 -33.69 -1.37
C LYS A 38 -9.78 -34.87 -0.42
N GLU A 39 -8.50 -35.09 -0.09
CA GLU A 39 -8.06 -36.05 0.93
C GLU A 39 -8.64 -37.47 0.76
N ILE A 40 -8.63 -37.96 -0.48
CA ILE A 40 -9.13 -39.29 -0.84
C ILE A 40 -8.24 -40.36 -0.20
N ILE A 41 -8.88 -41.38 0.39
CA ILE A 41 -8.17 -42.56 0.90
C ILE A 41 -8.06 -43.56 -0.25
N SER A 42 -6.89 -43.57 -0.91
CA SER A 42 -6.66 -44.36 -2.12
C SER A 42 -6.90 -45.86 -1.94
N GLU A 43 -6.59 -46.42 -0.75
CA GLU A 43 -6.75 -47.84 -0.42
C GLU A 43 -8.22 -48.33 -0.45
N PHE A 44 -9.19 -47.43 -0.34
CA PHE A 44 -10.64 -47.74 -0.34
C PHE A 44 -11.39 -47.15 -1.54
N THR A 45 -10.66 -46.70 -2.57
CA THR A 45 -11.25 -46.08 -3.77
C THR A 45 -11.27 -47.06 -4.93
N GLN A 46 -12.46 -47.32 -5.48
CA GLN A 46 -12.70 -48.24 -6.59
C GLN A 46 -13.61 -47.58 -7.63
N VAL A 47 -13.32 -47.80 -8.91
CA VAL A 47 -14.19 -47.40 -10.03
C VAL A 47 -14.51 -48.65 -10.84
N ASP A 48 -15.79 -48.97 -10.93
CA ASP A 48 -16.29 -50.09 -11.70
C ASP A 48 -16.92 -49.57 -13.00
N PHE A 49 -16.46 -50.09 -14.14
CA PHE A 49 -16.93 -49.73 -15.47
C PHE A 49 -17.90 -50.79 -15.99
N THR A 50 -19.00 -50.35 -16.59
CA THR A 50 -19.90 -51.20 -17.37
C THR A 50 -20.13 -50.54 -18.73
N GLU A 51 -20.71 -51.27 -19.70
CA GLU A 51 -20.91 -50.74 -21.06
C GLU A 51 -21.71 -49.42 -21.12
N THR A 52 -22.56 -49.15 -20.12
CA THR A 52 -23.49 -48.00 -20.11
C THR A 52 -23.51 -47.21 -18.81
N SER A 53 -22.72 -47.60 -17.80
CA SER A 53 -22.68 -46.90 -16.51
C SER A 53 -21.30 -47.00 -15.85
N CYS A 54 -20.99 -46.02 -15.01
CA CYS A 54 -19.79 -46.00 -14.19
C CYS A 54 -20.19 -45.87 -12.73
N LYS A 55 -19.64 -46.75 -11.88
CA LYS A 55 -19.86 -46.74 -10.43
C LYS A 55 -18.56 -46.37 -9.72
N ILE A 56 -18.58 -45.28 -8.96
CA ILE A 56 -17.43 -44.78 -8.21
C ILE A 56 -17.70 -45.03 -6.72
N ARG A 57 -16.79 -45.72 -6.03
CA ARG A 57 -16.82 -45.95 -4.58
C ARG A 57 -15.55 -45.39 -3.95
N PHE A 58 -15.66 -44.58 -2.90
CA PHE A 58 -14.49 -43.98 -2.25
C PHE A 58 -14.73 -43.63 -0.78
N LYS A 59 -13.64 -43.43 -0.04
CA LYS A 59 -13.62 -42.78 1.29
C LYS A 59 -12.75 -41.53 1.25
N THR A 60 -13.08 -40.54 2.05
CA THR A 60 -12.35 -39.27 2.14
C THR A 60 -12.20 -38.84 3.60
N LYS A 61 -11.08 -38.16 3.91
CA LYS A 61 -10.87 -37.47 5.19
C LYS A 61 -11.28 -36.00 5.16
N ASP A 62 -11.76 -35.49 4.02
CA ASP A 62 -12.14 -34.09 3.87
C ASP A 62 -13.27 -33.73 4.86
N PRO A 63 -12.99 -32.92 5.89
CA PRO A 63 -13.95 -32.61 6.94
C PRO A 63 -15.15 -31.81 6.39
N LEU A 64 -14.98 -31.06 5.29
CA LEU A 64 -16.06 -30.33 4.65
C LEU A 64 -16.99 -31.27 3.88
N PHE A 65 -16.43 -32.24 3.14
CA PHE A 65 -17.21 -33.23 2.40
C PHE A 65 -18.00 -34.14 3.34
N LEU A 66 -17.37 -34.59 4.42
CA LEU A 66 -18.00 -35.43 5.46
C LEU A 66 -19.13 -34.68 6.18
N LYS A 67 -18.90 -33.40 6.52
CA LYS A 67 -19.93 -32.54 7.14
C LYS A 67 -21.09 -32.24 6.19
N GLN A 68 -20.82 -31.96 4.91
CA GLN A 68 -21.86 -31.70 3.90
C GLN A 68 -22.75 -32.93 3.69
N ASN A 69 -22.18 -34.13 3.83
CA ASN A 69 -22.89 -35.38 3.70
C ASN A 69 -23.31 -35.98 5.07
N ASN A 70 -23.18 -35.27 6.20
CA ASN A 70 -23.52 -35.78 7.54
C ASN A 70 -22.97 -37.21 7.79
N SER A 71 -21.68 -37.43 7.53
CA SER A 71 -21.03 -38.75 7.57
C SER A 71 -19.67 -38.68 8.26
N THR A 72 -19.07 -39.84 8.56
CA THR A 72 -17.75 -39.96 9.18
C THR A 72 -16.72 -40.52 8.20
N GLU A 73 -15.42 -40.45 8.52
CA GLU A 73 -14.33 -41.04 7.71
C GLU A 73 -14.48 -42.55 7.46
N MET A 74 -15.30 -43.23 8.27
CA MET A 74 -15.62 -44.65 8.11
C MET A 74 -16.67 -44.93 7.03
N CYS A 75 -17.44 -43.92 6.62
CA CYS A 75 -18.53 -44.02 5.64
C CYS A 75 -17.99 -44.26 4.21
N LEU A 76 -18.61 -45.19 3.48
CA LEU A 76 -18.29 -45.47 2.08
C LEU A 76 -19.26 -44.71 1.17
N PHE A 77 -18.73 -43.81 0.34
CA PHE A 77 -19.54 -43.06 -0.61
C PHE A 77 -19.61 -43.79 -1.94
N GLU A 78 -20.81 -43.87 -2.53
CA GLU A 78 -21.04 -44.46 -3.85
C GLU A 78 -21.69 -43.41 -4.77
N TRP A 79 -21.18 -43.26 -5.98
CA TRP A 79 -21.82 -42.46 -7.02
C TRP A 79 -22.03 -43.32 -8.27
N ASN A 80 -23.29 -43.50 -8.63
CA ASN A 80 -23.71 -44.29 -9.78
C ASN A 80 -24.11 -43.34 -10.89
N VAL A 81 -23.50 -43.51 -12.05
CA VAL A 81 -23.62 -42.58 -13.15
C VAL A 81 -23.90 -43.33 -14.44
N ASP A 82 -25.06 -43.07 -15.02
CA ASP A 82 -25.42 -43.54 -16.35
C ASP A 82 -24.68 -42.70 -17.40
N LEU A 83 -24.04 -43.38 -18.34
CA LEU A 83 -23.20 -42.77 -19.36
C LEU A 83 -24.03 -42.42 -20.60
N TYR A 84 -23.65 -41.34 -21.29
CA TYR A 84 -24.40 -40.83 -22.45
C TYR A 84 -24.26 -41.74 -23.69
N ASP A 85 -23.17 -42.51 -23.79
CA ASP A 85 -22.90 -43.44 -24.89
C ASP A 85 -22.21 -44.71 -24.36
N ARG A 86 -22.17 -45.75 -25.19
CA ARG A 86 -21.50 -47.00 -24.84
C ARG A 86 -19.99 -46.83 -24.77
N ILE A 87 -19.38 -47.39 -23.73
CA ILE A 87 -17.93 -47.38 -23.52
C ILE A 87 -17.33 -48.78 -23.66
N ASN A 88 -16.06 -48.86 -24.08
CA ASN A 88 -15.28 -50.08 -23.98
C ASN A 88 -14.75 -50.23 -22.55
N ALA A 89 -15.45 -50.97 -21.70
CA ALA A 89 -15.15 -51.07 -20.27
C ALA A 89 -13.75 -51.66 -19.98
N GLU A 90 -13.21 -52.53 -20.86
CA GLU A 90 -11.90 -53.15 -20.69
C GLU A 90 -10.72 -52.19 -20.95
N GLU A 91 -10.95 -51.13 -21.73
CA GLU A 91 -9.94 -50.10 -22.06
C GLU A 91 -10.06 -48.84 -21.18
N CYS A 92 -11.10 -48.77 -20.34
CA CYS A 92 -11.27 -47.67 -19.40
C CYS A 92 -10.33 -47.81 -18.20
N SER A 93 -9.85 -46.70 -17.67
CA SER A 93 -8.94 -46.70 -16.52
C SER A 93 -9.20 -45.50 -15.63
N PHE A 94 -8.70 -45.56 -14.39
CA PHE A 94 -8.74 -44.42 -13.49
C PHE A 94 -7.42 -44.25 -12.75
N LYS A 95 -7.14 -43.00 -12.36
CA LYS A 95 -5.99 -42.62 -11.54
C LYS A 95 -6.47 -41.79 -10.36
N ILE A 96 -5.90 -42.05 -9.19
CA ILE A 96 -6.23 -41.33 -7.96
C ILE A 96 -5.10 -40.35 -7.63
N SER A 97 -5.47 -39.14 -7.26
CA SER A 97 -4.63 -38.13 -6.66
C SER A 97 -5.22 -37.72 -5.31
N ASN A 98 -4.43 -37.06 -4.47
CA ASN A 98 -4.87 -36.54 -3.17
C ASN A 98 -6.04 -35.54 -3.26
N PHE A 99 -6.36 -35.00 -4.44
CA PHE A 99 -7.41 -33.98 -4.64
C PHE A 99 -8.40 -34.29 -5.77
N LYS A 100 -8.22 -35.40 -6.49
CA LYS A 100 -9.12 -35.78 -7.59
C LYS A 100 -9.05 -37.26 -7.94
N ILE A 101 -10.13 -37.77 -8.54
CA ILE A 101 -10.14 -39.03 -9.29
C ILE A 101 -10.21 -38.65 -10.77
N GLU A 102 -9.22 -39.07 -11.54
CA GLU A 102 -9.22 -38.91 -13.00
C GLU A 102 -9.65 -40.22 -13.63
N ILE A 103 -10.80 -40.20 -14.29
CA ILE A 103 -11.38 -41.35 -15.00
C ILE A 103 -11.19 -41.14 -16.50
N THR A 104 -10.61 -42.13 -17.16
CA THR A 104 -10.47 -42.18 -18.61
C THR A 104 -11.49 -43.15 -19.17
N LEU A 105 -12.45 -42.65 -19.94
CA LEU A 105 -13.45 -43.44 -20.65
C LEU A 105 -13.13 -43.50 -22.15
N ILE A 106 -13.30 -44.67 -22.76
CA ILE A 106 -13.16 -44.87 -24.20
C ILE A 106 -14.55 -45.13 -24.80
N ILE A 107 -15.06 -44.18 -25.58
CA ILE A 107 -16.40 -44.26 -26.19
C ILE A 107 -16.34 -45.03 -27.52
N ILE A 108 -17.36 -45.85 -27.77
CA ILE A 108 -17.46 -46.67 -28.99
C ILE A 108 -17.89 -45.80 -30.18
N ASN A 109 -18.81 -44.85 -29.98
CA ASN A 109 -19.26 -43.91 -31.00
C ASN A 109 -18.73 -42.50 -30.73
N ARG A 110 -18.35 -41.75 -31.78
CA ARG A 110 -17.71 -40.43 -31.67
C ARG A 110 -18.74 -39.30 -31.48
N VAL A 111 -19.58 -39.39 -30.45
CA VAL A 111 -20.56 -38.34 -30.11
C VAL A 111 -19.98 -37.40 -29.05
N SER A 112 -20.28 -36.09 -29.17
CA SER A 112 -19.80 -35.07 -28.21
C SER A 112 -20.66 -35.09 -26.94
N TRP A 113 -20.03 -35.13 -25.76
CA TRP A 113 -20.73 -35.16 -24.46
C TRP A 113 -20.83 -33.75 -23.84
N PRO A 114 -22.05 -33.22 -23.61
CA PRO A 114 -22.22 -31.89 -23.03
C PRO A 114 -22.12 -31.86 -21.49
N SER A 115 -22.52 -32.94 -20.78
CA SER A 115 -22.35 -33.10 -19.31
C SER A 115 -22.77 -34.52 -18.85
N ILE A 116 -22.37 -34.91 -17.64
CA ILE A 116 -22.74 -36.19 -17.02
C ILE A 116 -23.54 -35.91 -15.73
N SER A 117 -24.79 -36.38 -15.66
CA SER A 117 -25.70 -36.19 -14.52
C SER A 117 -26.41 -37.51 -14.16
N PRO A 118 -26.66 -37.83 -12.88
CA PRO A 118 -27.43 -39.02 -12.54
C PRO A 118 -28.94 -38.78 -12.62
N ASN A 119 -29.64 -39.70 -13.30
CA ASN A 119 -31.09 -39.92 -13.34
C ASN A 119 -32.02 -38.69 -13.50
N GLN A 120 -32.43 -38.41 -14.75
CA GLN A 120 -33.76 -37.89 -15.05
C GLN A 120 -34.43 -38.78 -16.11
N LYS A 121 -35.27 -39.73 -15.66
CA LYS A 121 -36.33 -40.29 -16.50
C LYS A 121 -37.54 -39.35 -16.43
N GLN A 122 -37.98 -38.91 -17.61
CA GLN A 122 -39.19 -38.10 -17.82
C GLN A 122 -40.44 -38.75 -17.19
N LYS A 123 -41.31 -37.96 -16.55
CA LYS A 123 -42.76 -38.22 -16.45
C LYS A 123 -43.56 -36.94 -16.16
N GLN A 124 -44.66 -36.81 -16.91
CA GLN A 124 -45.66 -35.74 -16.91
C GLN A 124 -46.68 -35.85 -15.74
N THR A 125 -47.50 -34.79 -15.61
CA THR A 125 -48.83 -34.66 -14.98
C THR A 125 -48.97 -34.34 -13.46
N GLU A 126 -49.32 -33.07 -13.23
CA GLU A 126 -50.38 -32.48 -12.38
C GLU A 126 -50.66 -32.87 -10.91
N SER A 127 -50.57 -31.81 -10.08
CA SER A 127 -51.57 -31.31 -9.10
C SER A 127 -51.34 -31.46 -7.57
N LYS A 128 -51.01 -30.28 -6.99
CA LYS A 128 -51.51 -29.58 -5.77
C LYS A 128 -51.30 -30.11 -4.33
N ALA A 129 -50.71 -29.19 -3.54
CA ALA A 129 -50.86 -28.87 -2.10
C ALA A 129 -50.32 -29.90 -1.08
N ASN A 130 -49.65 -29.55 0.03
CA ASN A 130 -49.64 -28.34 0.85
C ASN A 130 -48.33 -28.24 1.69
N ASP A 131 -47.96 -27.00 2.01
CA ASP A 131 -47.05 -26.47 3.03
C ASP A 131 -46.19 -27.40 3.91
N GLN A 132 -44.87 -27.11 3.94
CA GLN A 132 -44.15 -26.80 5.18
C GLN A 132 -42.80 -26.13 4.89
N LYS A 133 -42.60 -24.94 5.51
CA LYS A 133 -41.38 -24.13 5.50
C LYS A 133 -40.16 -24.95 5.97
N ILE A 134 -39.16 -25.11 5.11
CA ILE A 134 -37.82 -25.56 5.52
C ILE A 134 -36.78 -24.48 5.23
N VAL A 135 -36.25 -23.99 6.34
CA VAL A 135 -35.12 -23.07 6.50
C VAL A 135 -33.88 -23.61 5.77
N LYS A 136 -33.38 -22.88 4.77
CA LYS A 136 -32.05 -23.16 4.19
C LYS A 136 -30.97 -22.62 5.13
N ASN A 137 -30.46 -23.50 5.98
CA ASN A 137 -29.24 -23.29 6.75
C ASN A 137 -28.03 -23.20 5.82
N ARG A 138 -27.30 -22.08 5.96
CA ARG A 138 -26.00 -21.81 5.37
C ARG A 138 -24.94 -22.76 5.95
N SER A 139 -24.08 -23.30 5.08
CA SER A 139 -22.85 -24.01 5.47
C SER A 139 -21.64 -23.08 5.35
N PRO A 140 -20.58 -23.30 6.15
CA PRO A 140 -19.64 -22.25 6.56
C PRO A 140 -18.34 -22.22 5.75
N SER A 141 -17.94 -21.01 5.35
CA SER A 141 -16.58 -20.65 4.95
C SER A 141 -15.70 -20.50 6.19
N SER A 142 -14.56 -21.19 6.28
CA SER A 142 -13.63 -21.08 7.40
C SER A 142 -12.39 -20.27 7.04
N SER A 143 -12.38 -19.00 7.44
CA SER A 143 -11.27 -18.28 8.09
C SER A 143 -11.89 -17.06 8.79
N PRO A 144 -11.43 -16.66 10.00
CA PRO A 144 -12.17 -15.74 10.84
C PRO A 144 -12.15 -14.32 10.26
N SER A 145 -13.34 -13.76 10.07
CA SER A 145 -13.52 -12.35 9.73
C SER A 145 -13.03 -11.45 10.87
N PRO A 146 -12.55 -10.23 10.59
CA PRO A 146 -12.37 -9.20 11.62
C PRO A 146 -13.70 -8.92 12.33
N PRO A 147 -13.70 -8.34 13.55
CA PRO A 147 -14.89 -8.19 14.36
C PRO A 147 -16.02 -7.48 13.58
N PRO A 148 -17.27 -7.97 13.69
CA PRO A 148 -18.37 -7.51 12.87
C PRO A 148 -18.71 -6.05 13.20
N GLN A 149 -18.64 -5.17 12.21
CA GLN A 149 -19.29 -3.87 12.28
C GLN A 149 -20.81 -4.05 12.49
N PRO A 150 -21.48 -3.15 13.22
CA PRO A 150 -22.86 -3.33 13.68
C PRO A 150 -23.83 -3.59 12.52
N LYS A 151 -24.53 -4.73 12.58
CA LYS A 151 -25.52 -5.18 11.58
C LYS A 151 -26.65 -4.17 11.45
N ILE A 152 -26.75 -3.51 10.30
CA ILE A 152 -27.85 -2.62 9.95
C ILE A 152 -28.75 -3.38 8.98
N LYS A 153 -30.05 -3.43 9.29
CA LYS A 153 -31.04 -4.12 8.46
C LYS A 153 -31.17 -3.40 7.10
N PRO A 154 -31.31 -4.13 5.98
CA PRO A 154 -31.56 -3.53 4.68
C PRO A 154 -32.93 -2.85 4.71
N VAL A 155 -32.94 -1.54 4.50
CA VAL A 155 -34.16 -0.75 4.31
C VAL A 155 -34.58 -0.94 2.85
N LYS A 156 -35.78 -1.48 2.62
CA LYS A 156 -36.40 -1.48 1.28
C LYS A 156 -36.91 -0.06 1.02
N THR A 157 -36.16 0.72 0.26
CA THR A 157 -36.63 2.00 -0.28
C THR A 157 -37.29 1.79 -1.64
N THR A 158 -38.38 2.50 -1.88
CA THR A 158 -39.33 2.28 -2.98
C THR A 158 -38.91 2.89 -4.32
N ASN A 159 -37.60 2.94 -4.62
CA ASN A 159 -37.02 3.16 -5.96
C ASN A 159 -35.52 2.80 -5.88
N ASN A 160 -35.16 1.57 -6.28
CA ASN A 160 -33.82 0.98 -6.08
C ASN A 160 -32.90 1.08 -7.32
N TYR A 161 -32.93 2.21 -8.03
CA TYR A 161 -32.09 2.41 -9.20
C TYR A 161 -30.60 2.40 -8.81
N GLY A 162 -29.82 1.48 -9.41
CA GLY A 162 -28.38 1.35 -9.16
C GLY A 162 -28.00 0.59 -7.87
N TYR A 163 -28.96 0.02 -7.13
CA TYR A 163 -28.69 -0.78 -5.91
C TYR A 163 -28.73 -2.29 -6.16
N VAL A 164 -28.00 -2.74 -7.18
CA VAL A 164 -28.01 -4.14 -7.63
C VAL A 164 -26.61 -4.73 -7.59
N GLY A 165 -26.44 -5.86 -6.91
CA GLY A 165 -25.18 -6.58 -6.79
C GLY A 165 -24.83 -7.42 -8.02
N LEU A 166 -23.62 -7.98 -8.05
CA LEU A 166 -23.17 -8.93 -9.08
C LEU A 166 -22.78 -10.27 -8.44
N ALA A 167 -23.35 -11.36 -8.92
CA ALA A 167 -23.06 -12.69 -8.39
C ALA A 167 -21.59 -13.09 -8.58
N ASN A 168 -20.98 -13.68 -7.55
CA ASN A 168 -19.66 -14.28 -7.66
C ASN A 168 -19.74 -15.62 -8.39
N LEU A 169 -18.96 -15.78 -9.47
CA LEU A 169 -18.92 -16.98 -10.31
C LEU A 169 -17.75 -17.92 -9.95
N GLY A 170 -17.15 -17.73 -8.78
CA GLY A 170 -15.97 -18.42 -8.30
C GLY A 170 -14.72 -17.57 -8.51
N ASN A 171 -14.28 -16.90 -7.44
CA ASN A 171 -13.14 -15.97 -7.44
C ASN A 171 -13.28 -14.82 -8.45
N THR A 172 -14.50 -14.39 -8.77
CA THR A 172 -14.74 -13.27 -9.71
C THR A 172 -15.03 -11.94 -9.02
N CYS A 173 -14.73 -11.81 -7.73
CA CYS A 173 -14.92 -10.55 -7.00
C CYS A 173 -14.09 -9.40 -7.61
N TYR A 174 -12.91 -9.70 -8.20
CA TYR A 174 -12.12 -8.72 -8.94
C TYR A 174 -12.92 -8.09 -10.11
N MET A 175 -13.62 -8.92 -10.87
CA MET A 175 -14.47 -8.48 -11.98
C MET A 175 -15.68 -7.69 -11.46
N ASN A 176 -16.35 -8.20 -10.43
CA ASN A 176 -17.53 -7.55 -9.86
C ASN A 176 -17.19 -6.15 -9.33
N ALA A 177 -16.08 -6.01 -8.61
CA ALA A 177 -15.61 -4.72 -8.12
C ALA A 177 -15.28 -3.74 -9.25
N ALA A 178 -14.55 -4.18 -10.29
CA ALA A 178 -14.26 -3.34 -11.46
C ALA A 178 -15.53 -2.90 -12.22
N LEU A 179 -16.49 -3.80 -12.41
CA LEU A 179 -17.74 -3.48 -13.08
C LEU A 179 -18.54 -2.45 -12.27
N GLN A 180 -18.74 -2.67 -10.97
CA GLN A 180 -19.43 -1.72 -10.09
C GLN A 180 -18.73 -0.37 -10.04
N PHE A 181 -17.40 -0.37 -10.07
CA PHE A 181 -16.61 0.85 -10.12
C PHE A 181 -16.86 1.66 -11.40
N LEU A 182 -16.88 1.01 -12.58
CA LEU A 182 -17.05 1.70 -13.87
C LEU A 182 -18.50 2.11 -14.17
N VAL A 183 -19.50 1.29 -13.84
CA VAL A 183 -20.92 1.61 -14.11
C VAL A 183 -21.45 2.80 -13.30
N ASN A 184 -20.76 3.15 -12.20
CA ASN A 184 -21.06 4.32 -11.39
C ASN A 184 -20.33 5.60 -11.87
N ALA A 185 -19.52 5.52 -12.94
CA ALA A 185 -19.06 6.72 -13.64
C ALA A 185 -20.22 7.34 -14.43
N THR A 186 -20.86 8.35 -13.84
CA THR A 186 -22.10 9.00 -14.33
C THR A 186 -22.05 9.38 -15.81
N ASP A 187 -20.96 9.95 -16.32
CA ASP A 187 -20.87 10.34 -17.74
C ASP A 187 -20.77 9.13 -18.69
N LEU A 188 -20.12 8.05 -18.25
CA LEU A 188 -20.08 6.79 -19.01
C LEU A 188 -21.46 6.10 -18.98
N ARG A 189 -22.11 6.08 -17.82
CA ARG A 189 -23.48 5.58 -17.63
C ARG A 189 -24.46 6.29 -18.54
N ASP A 190 -24.45 7.61 -18.52
CA ASP A 190 -25.38 8.45 -19.28
C ASP A 190 -25.16 8.30 -20.79
N TYR A 191 -23.91 8.12 -21.23
CA TYR A 191 -23.62 7.79 -22.63
C TYR A 191 -24.34 6.50 -23.10
N PHE A 192 -24.31 5.44 -22.30
CA PHE A 192 -24.96 4.17 -22.66
C PHE A 192 -26.48 4.17 -22.47
N LEU A 193 -27.02 4.86 -21.45
CA LEU A 193 -28.44 4.83 -21.11
C LEU A 193 -29.27 5.94 -21.74
N VAL A 194 -28.75 7.16 -21.73
CA VAL A 194 -29.48 8.37 -22.16
C VAL A 194 -29.17 8.67 -23.62
N ASN A 195 -27.89 8.70 -23.99
CA ASN A 195 -27.45 9.06 -25.34
C ASN A 195 -27.41 7.85 -26.29
N LYS A 196 -28.49 7.06 -26.30
CA LYS A 196 -28.57 5.79 -27.05
C LYS A 196 -28.24 5.95 -28.54
N GLU A 197 -28.72 7.03 -29.16
CA GLU A 197 -28.45 7.31 -30.58
C GLU A 197 -26.96 7.51 -30.86
N GLN A 198 -26.26 8.24 -30.00
CA GLN A 198 -24.83 8.47 -30.15
C GLN A 198 -24.06 7.16 -29.99
N PHE A 199 -24.38 6.40 -28.94
CA PHE A 199 -23.79 5.09 -28.71
C PHE A 199 -23.96 4.18 -29.94
N GLN A 200 -25.18 4.05 -30.47
CA GLN A 200 -25.45 3.21 -31.63
C GLN A 200 -24.68 3.63 -32.88
N LYS A 201 -24.53 4.94 -33.12
CA LYS A 201 -23.77 5.49 -34.26
C LYS A 201 -22.26 5.25 -34.14
N GLU A 202 -21.73 5.19 -32.92
CA GLU A 202 -20.29 5.08 -32.65
C GLU A 202 -19.79 3.62 -32.55
N ILE A 203 -20.67 2.61 -32.62
CA ILE A 203 -20.26 1.18 -32.60
C ILE A 203 -19.42 0.85 -33.83
N ASN A 204 -18.19 0.45 -33.60
CA ASN A 204 -17.26 0.04 -34.64
C ASN A 204 -17.24 -1.49 -34.81
N MET A 205 -18.02 -1.98 -35.77
CA MET A 205 -18.12 -3.42 -36.07
C MET A 205 -16.92 -3.99 -36.83
N ASN A 206 -16.08 -3.13 -37.40
CA ASN A 206 -15.03 -3.52 -38.36
C ASN A 206 -13.61 -3.37 -37.80
N ASN A 207 -13.45 -2.90 -36.56
CA ASN A 207 -12.15 -2.75 -35.94
C ASN A 207 -11.55 -4.12 -35.59
N ALA A 208 -10.40 -4.45 -36.20
CA ALA A 208 -9.67 -5.70 -35.97
C ALA A 208 -9.21 -5.90 -34.52
N LEU A 209 -9.05 -4.80 -33.75
CA LEU A 209 -8.61 -4.85 -32.37
C LEU A 209 -9.77 -5.08 -31.38
N GLY A 210 -11.00 -4.72 -31.77
CA GLY A 210 -12.21 -4.90 -30.97
C GLY A 210 -12.80 -6.31 -31.02
N LEU A 211 -14.09 -6.41 -30.67
CA LEU A 211 -14.93 -7.60 -30.71
C LEU A 211 -16.22 -7.36 -31.53
N ASN A 212 -16.09 -6.58 -32.61
CA ASN A 212 -17.19 -6.22 -33.50
C ASN A 212 -18.36 -5.53 -32.77
N GLY A 213 -18.08 -4.71 -31.76
CA GLY A 213 -19.09 -4.02 -30.96
C GLY A 213 -19.73 -4.87 -29.85
N LYS A 214 -19.45 -6.18 -29.79
CA LYS A 214 -20.11 -7.09 -28.85
C LYS A 214 -19.81 -6.77 -27.39
N MET A 215 -18.60 -6.30 -27.08
CA MET A 215 -18.24 -5.95 -25.69
C MET A 215 -18.98 -4.70 -25.25
N ALA A 216 -18.99 -3.65 -26.07
CA ALA A 216 -19.71 -2.41 -25.76
C ALA A 216 -21.22 -2.65 -25.59
N ILE A 217 -21.84 -3.46 -26.46
CA ILE A 217 -23.25 -3.85 -26.35
C ILE A 217 -23.51 -4.67 -25.07
N SER A 218 -22.66 -5.64 -24.76
CA SER A 218 -22.81 -6.46 -23.54
C SER A 218 -22.68 -5.62 -22.27
N PHE A 219 -21.75 -4.66 -22.26
CA PHE A 219 -21.61 -3.70 -21.16
C PHE A 219 -22.84 -2.79 -21.02
N ALA A 220 -23.37 -2.27 -22.14
CA ALA A 220 -24.60 -1.47 -22.14
C ALA A 220 -25.82 -2.24 -21.61
N ILE A 221 -25.95 -3.52 -21.98
CA ILE A 221 -27.02 -4.40 -21.47
C ILE A 221 -26.87 -4.61 -19.96
N LEU A 222 -25.66 -4.92 -19.48
CA LEU A 222 -25.41 -5.09 -18.05
C LEU A 222 -25.75 -3.82 -17.27
N LEU A 223 -25.34 -2.67 -17.80
CA LEU A 223 -25.59 -1.37 -17.20
C LEU A 223 -27.10 -1.10 -17.15
N ARG A 224 -27.84 -1.32 -18.23
CA ARG A 224 -29.32 -1.22 -18.21
C ARG A 224 -29.92 -2.12 -17.13
N GLN A 225 -29.50 -3.38 -17.05
CA GLN A 225 -30.00 -4.31 -16.05
C GLN A 225 -29.72 -3.83 -14.62
N LEU A 226 -28.51 -3.34 -14.31
CA LEU A 226 -28.17 -2.83 -12.97
C LEU A 226 -29.03 -1.62 -12.56
N TRP A 227 -29.51 -0.85 -13.54
CA TRP A 227 -30.31 0.34 -13.33
C TRP A 227 -31.81 0.11 -13.53
N THR A 228 -32.28 -1.10 -13.88
CA THR A 228 -33.72 -1.39 -14.04
C THR A 228 -34.15 -2.69 -13.38
N ALA A 229 -33.25 -3.50 -12.82
CA ALA A 229 -33.59 -4.81 -12.30
C ALA A 229 -34.44 -4.74 -11.03
N ASP A 230 -35.47 -5.58 -11.00
CA ASP A 230 -36.25 -5.87 -9.79
C ASP A 230 -35.50 -6.83 -8.84
N SER A 231 -34.48 -7.53 -9.34
CA SER A 231 -33.64 -8.44 -8.56
C SER A 231 -32.57 -7.70 -7.77
N SER A 232 -32.22 -8.23 -6.59
CA SER A 232 -31.17 -7.63 -5.77
C SER A 232 -29.75 -7.83 -6.34
N TYR A 233 -29.57 -8.74 -7.29
CA TYR A 233 -28.31 -8.99 -7.97
C TYR A 233 -28.50 -9.50 -9.42
N ILE A 234 -27.44 -9.42 -10.22
CA ILE A 234 -27.36 -9.90 -11.61
C ILE A 234 -26.18 -10.87 -11.77
N ILE A 235 -26.26 -11.77 -12.77
CA ILE A 235 -25.20 -12.71 -13.10
C ILE A 235 -24.53 -12.29 -14.44
N PRO A 236 -23.28 -11.79 -14.45
CA PRO A 236 -22.66 -11.20 -15.64
C PRO A 236 -21.97 -12.23 -16.58
N ASN A 237 -22.61 -13.38 -16.85
CA ASN A 237 -22.00 -14.46 -17.66
C ASN A 237 -21.61 -14.01 -19.08
N LYS A 238 -22.50 -13.30 -19.78
CA LYS A 238 -22.25 -12.87 -21.18
C LYS A 238 -21.02 -11.98 -21.31
N LEU A 239 -20.85 -11.03 -20.38
CA LEU A 239 -19.68 -10.14 -20.37
C LEU A 239 -18.40 -10.90 -20.03
N ARG A 240 -18.46 -11.78 -19.03
CA ARG A 240 -17.35 -12.66 -18.66
C ARG A 240 -16.90 -13.54 -19.84
N ASP A 241 -17.83 -14.14 -20.56
CA ASP A 241 -17.50 -15.05 -21.67
C ASP A 241 -16.82 -14.28 -22.82
N LEU A 242 -17.28 -13.06 -23.11
CA LEU A 242 -16.66 -12.21 -24.13
C LEU A 242 -15.22 -11.80 -23.77
N ILE A 243 -14.97 -11.36 -22.54
CA ILE A 243 -13.61 -10.94 -22.16
C ILE A 243 -12.66 -12.15 -22.10
N CYS A 244 -13.12 -13.29 -21.59
CA CYS A 244 -12.37 -14.54 -21.58
C CYS A 244 -12.06 -15.09 -22.99
N SER A 245 -12.85 -14.72 -24.00
CA SER A 245 -12.58 -15.09 -25.39
C SER A 245 -11.35 -14.39 -25.98
N LYS A 246 -11.07 -13.15 -25.53
CA LYS A 246 -9.90 -12.37 -25.95
C LYS A 246 -8.71 -12.60 -25.01
N TYR A 247 -8.97 -12.65 -23.72
CA TYR A 247 -7.97 -12.70 -22.65
C TYR A 247 -8.10 -14.01 -21.88
N SER A 248 -7.27 -15.00 -22.24
CA SER A 248 -7.35 -16.36 -21.69
C SER A 248 -6.96 -16.46 -20.22
N ASN A 249 -6.18 -15.49 -19.71
CA ASN A 249 -5.81 -15.34 -18.30
C ASN A 249 -7.05 -15.25 -17.38
N PHE A 250 -8.16 -14.65 -17.84
CA PHE A 250 -9.39 -14.53 -17.03
C PHE A 250 -10.32 -15.76 -17.07
N ARG A 251 -10.01 -16.78 -17.90
CA ARG A 251 -10.87 -17.96 -18.08
C ARG A 251 -10.90 -18.88 -16.85
N GLY A 252 -9.82 -18.88 -16.07
CA GLY A 252 -9.68 -19.72 -14.87
C GLY A 252 -10.61 -19.30 -13.72
N TYR A 253 -10.51 -20.04 -12.61
CA TYR A 253 -11.15 -19.70 -11.33
C TYR A 253 -10.11 -19.21 -10.32
N GLU A 254 -8.95 -18.77 -10.80
CA GLU A 254 -7.90 -18.17 -9.97
C GLU A 254 -8.24 -16.70 -9.73
N GLN A 255 -7.77 -16.17 -8.60
CA GLN A 255 -7.86 -14.73 -8.37
C GLN A 255 -6.97 -13.96 -9.33
N GLN A 256 -7.40 -12.76 -9.68
CA GLN A 256 -6.75 -11.90 -10.66
C GLN A 256 -6.58 -10.49 -10.09
N ASP A 257 -5.70 -9.71 -10.70
CA ASP A 257 -5.60 -8.29 -10.39
C ASP A 257 -6.80 -7.54 -10.97
N THR A 258 -7.56 -6.87 -10.11
CA THR A 258 -8.70 -6.04 -10.54
C THR A 258 -8.28 -4.92 -11.50
N GLN A 259 -7.08 -4.35 -11.33
CA GLN A 259 -6.60 -3.29 -12.20
C GLN A 259 -6.30 -3.80 -13.61
N GLU A 260 -5.71 -4.99 -13.73
CA GLU A 260 -5.44 -5.64 -15.03
C GLU A 260 -6.75 -5.95 -15.77
N PHE A 261 -7.72 -6.52 -15.07
CA PHE A 261 -9.05 -6.78 -15.62
C PHE A 261 -9.73 -5.50 -16.07
N MET A 262 -9.73 -4.47 -15.22
CA MET A 262 -10.35 -3.17 -15.52
C MET A 262 -9.71 -2.52 -16.76
N SER A 263 -8.38 -2.50 -16.86
CA SER A 263 -7.68 -1.96 -18.02
C SER A 263 -7.99 -2.75 -19.30
N SER A 264 -8.10 -4.08 -19.21
CA SER A 264 -8.47 -4.94 -20.33
C SER A 264 -9.91 -4.66 -20.80
N LEU A 265 -10.84 -4.48 -19.86
CA LEU A 265 -12.24 -4.16 -20.16
C LEU A 265 -12.37 -2.77 -20.81
N ILE A 266 -11.73 -1.74 -20.23
CA ILE A 266 -11.72 -0.38 -20.77
C ILE A 266 -11.16 -0.37 -22.20
N SER A 267 -10.08 -1.12 -22.45
CA SER A 267 -9.48 -1.26 -23.78
C SER A 267 -10.45 -1.87 -24.79
N LEU A 268 -11.15 -2.95 -24.43
CA LEU A 268 -12.13 -3.57 -25.33
C LEU A 268 -13.33 -2.66 -25.62
N ILE A 269 -13.86 -1.97 -24.61
CA ILE A 269 -14.94 -1.00 -24.79
C ILE A 269 -14.46 0.16 -25.69
N HIS A 270 -13.23 0.63 -25.49
CA HIS A 270 -12.64 1.66 -26.32
C HIS A 270 -12.53 1.24 -27.78
N GLU A 271 -11.97 0.05 -28.07
CA GLU A 271 -11.79 -0.43 -29.44
C GLU A 271 -13.13 -0.68 -30.14
N ASP A 272 -14.15 -1.17 -29.42
CA ASP A 272 -15.52 -1.33 -29.95
C ASP A 272 -16.24 -0.01 -30.22
N LEU A 273 -15.79 1.10 -29.61
CA LEU A 273 -16.36 2.44 -29.75
C LEU A 273 -15.40 3.44 -30.41
N ASN A 274 -14.32 2.95 -31.01
CA ASN A 274 -13.33 3.83 -31.62
C ASN A 274 -13.91 4.45 -32.89
N ARG A 275 -14.11 5.77 -32.84
CA ARG A 275 -14.60 6.62 -33.94
C ARG A 275 -13.62 6.63 -35.12
N VAL A 276 -12.35 6.29 -34.89
CA VAL A 276 -11.35 6.15 -35.95
C VAL A 276 -11.47 4.79 -36.62
N LEU A 277 -11.93 4.78 -37.86
CA LEU A 277 -12.08 3.55 -38.64
C LEU A 277 -10.76 3.05 -39.25
N LYS A 278 -9.86 3.97 -39.63
CA LYS A 278 -8.57 3.64 -40.25
C LYS A 278 -7.45 4.39 -39.54
N LYS A 279 -6.68 3.65 -38.72
CA LYS A 279 -5.59 4.21 -37.92
C LYS A 279 -4.40 4.63 -38.83
N PRO A 280 -4.03 5.92 -38.91
CA PRO A 280 -2.88 6.38 -39.68
C PRO A 280 -1.56 5.90 -39.06
N PHE A 281 -0.55 5.64 -39.89
CA PHE A 281 0.79 5.24 -39.45
C PHE A 281 1.72 6.45 -39.38
N TYR A 282 2.53 6.52 -38.33
CA TYR A 282 3.54 7.57 -38.11
C TYR A 282 4.88 6.90 -37.82
N GLU A 283 5.91 7.22 -38.59
CA GLU A 283 7.27 6.67 -38.45
C GLU A 283 8.12 7.46 -37.43
N ASP A 284 7.87 8.77 -37.33
CA ASP A 284 8.69 9.68 -36.52
C ASP A 284 8.20 9.83 -35.07
N SER A 285 9.12 9.73 -34.10
CA SER A 285 8.86 10.14 -32.71
C SER A 285 8.78 11.65 -32.59
N LEU A 286 7.79 12.15 -31.83
CA LEU A 286 7.74 13.55 -31.43
C LEU A 286 8.56 13.72 -30.16
N GLU A 287 9.78 14.24 -30.32
CA GLU A 287 10.67 14.55 -29.21
C GLU A 287 10.98 16.03 -29.17
N CYS A 288 11.12 16.54 -27.95
CA CYS A 288 11.51 17.91 -27.67
C CYS A 288 12.87 17.90 -26.96
N GLU A 289 13.85 18.63 -27.51
CA GLU A 289 15.22 18.67 -26.96
C GLU A 289 15.43 19.85 -25.98
N GLU A 290 14.48 20.78 -25.91
CA GLU A 290 14.53 21.97 -25.03
C GLU A 290 13.29 22.07 -24.15
N ASP A 291 13.47 22.18 -22.83
CA ASP A 291 12.36 22.33 -21.87
C ASP A 291 11.82 23.77 -21.78
N SER A 292 11.42 24.35 -22.93
CA SER A 292 10.70 25.62 -22.95
C SER A 292 9.19 25.36 -23.00
N LEU A 293 8.41 26.14 -22.22
CA LEU A 293 6.96 25.97 -22.14
C LEU A 293 6.28 26.09 -23.51
N ALA A 294 6.73 27.02 -24.36
CA ALA A 294 6.18 27.22 -25.69
C ALA A 294 6.41 26.01 -26.61
N ASN A 295 7.62 25.43 -26.59
CA ASN A 295 7.93 24.24 -27.38
C ASN A 295 7.16 23.01 -26.86
N CYS A 296 7.16 22.83 -25.53
CA CYS A 296 6.39 21.77 -24.87
C CYS A 296 4.90 21.85 -25.24
N LYS A 297 4.28 23.04 -25.26
CA LYS A 297 2.88 23.21 -25.69
C LYS A 297 2.63 22.74 -27.12
N ASN A 298 3.50 23.13 -28.06
CA ASN A 298 3.36 22.75 -29.46
C ASN A 298 3.50 21.23 -29.65
N ILE A 299 4.55 20.64 -29.08
CA ILE A 299 4.82 19.20 -29.19
C ILE A 299 3.77 18.37 -28.46
N ALA A 300 3.32 18.80 -27.28
CA ALA A 300 2.25 18.13 -26.55
C ALA A 300 0.93 18.13 -27.32
N ALA A 301 0.54 19.28 -27.90
CA ALA A 301 -0.65 19.39 -28.73
C ALA A 301 -0.57 18.48 -29.96
N LYS A 302 0.55 18.52 -30.70
CA LYS A 302 0.78 17.61 -31.84
C LYS A 302 0.75 16.14 -31.45
N SER A 303 1.34 15.78 -30.30
CA SER A 303 1.30 14.40 -29.79
C SER A 303 -0.13 13.98 -29.47
N TRP A 304 -0.91 14.87 -28.86
CA TRP A 304 -2.31 14.64 -28.55
C TRP A 304 -3.17 14.49 -29.82
N ASP A 305 -2.95 15.33 -30.83
CA ASP A 305 -3.64 15.24 -32.12
C ASP A 305 -3.31 13.93 -32.84
N ARG A 306 -2.03 13.51 -32.83
CA ARG A 306 -1.61 12.19 -33.35
C ARG A 306 -2.28 11.05 -32.60
N PHE A 307 -2.39 11.14 -31.28
CA PHE A 307 -3.11 10.16 -30.47
C PHE A 307 -4.61 10.12 -30.85
N LEU A 308 -5.30 11.26 -30.90
CA LEU A 308 -6.71 11.34 -31.28
C LEU A 308 -7.00 10.91 -32.72
N SER A 309 -6.04 11.06 -33.63
CA SER A 309 -6.17 10.57 -35.01
C SER A 309 -6.23 9.04 -35.12
N ARG A 310 -5.85 8.33 -34.04
CA ARG A 310 -5.82 6.87 -33.95
C ARG A 310 -6.81 6.32 -32.93
N GLU A 311 -6.95 7.01 -31.79
CA GLU A 311 -7.73 6.59 -30.64
C GLU A 311 -8.71 7.70 -30.25
N ASN A 312 -9.98 7.53 -30.61
CA ASN A 312 -11.02 8.52 -30.31
C ASN A 312 -12.32 7.81 -29.94
N SER A 313 -12.71 7.85 -28.66
CA SER A 313 -13.99 7.29 -28.20
C SER A 313 -14.42 7.94 -26.89
N ILE A 314 -15.63 7.61 -26.41
CA ILE A 314 -16.12 8.06 -25.10
C ILE A 314 -15.17 7.71 -23.94
N ILE A 315 -14.38 6.65 -24.08
CA ILE A 315 -13.37 6.26 -23.09
C ILE A 315 -12.21 7.28 -23.09
N VAL A 316 -11.76 7.70 -24.27
CA VAL A 316 -10.70 8.72 -24.41
C VAL A 316 -11.18 10.06 -23.87
N ASP A 317 -12.43 10.43 -24.17
CA ASP A 317 -13.02 11.69 -23.72
C ASP A 317 -13.06 11.79 -22.19
N ASN A 318 -13.33 10.68 -21.49
CA ASN A 318 -13.54 10.66 -20.05
C ASN A 318 -12.31 10.29 -19.23
N PHE A 319 -11.51 9.31 -19.65
CA PHE A 319 -10.50 8.68 -18.80
C PHE A 319 -9.06 9.01 -19.20
N TYR A 320 -8.82 9.60 -20.37
CA TYR A 320 -7.45 9.84 -20.84
C TYR A 320 -6.90 11.23 -20.55
N GLY A 321 -5.73 11.27 -19.92
CA GLY A 321 -4.87 12.44 -19.77
C GLY A 321 -3.57 12.31 -20.56
N GLN A 322 -2.62 13.21 -20.33
CA GLN A 322 -1.32 13.23 -21.00
C GLN A 322 -0.19 13.47 -19.98
N PHE A 323 0.85 12.65 -20.03
CA PHE A 323 2.10 12.84 -19.31
C PHE A 323 3.10 13.67 -20.11
N LYS A 324 4.02 14.31 -19.41
CA LYS A 324 5.31 14.78 -19.91
C LYS A 324 6.40 13.89 -19.30
N SER A 325 7.15 13.17 -20.11
CA SER A 325 8.30 12.34 -19.70
C SER A 325 9.59 13.07 -20.07
N THR A 326 10.45 13.33 -19.10
CA THR A 326 11.75 13.98 -19.32
C THR A 326 12.86 13.00 -19.00
N LEU A 327 13.75 12.74 -19.97
CA LEU A 327 14.92 11.88 -19.83
C LEU A 327 16.20 12.71 -19.98
N THR A 328 17.12 12.61 -19.03
CA THR A 328 18.42 13.31 -19.06
C THR A 328 19.58 12.31 -19.07
N CYS A 329 20.42 12.41 -20.09
CA CYS A 329 21.62 11.59 -20.23
C CYS A 329 22.71 12.02 -19.22
N PRO A 330 23.29 11.10 -18.42
CA PRO A 330 24.33 11.45 -17.45
C PRO A 330 25.69 11.79 -18.09
N GLU A 331 25.93 11.34 -19.33
CA GLU A 331 27.23 11.56 -19.99
C GLU A 331 27.27 12.82 -20.85
N CYS A 332 26.22 13.05 -21.65
CA CYS A 332 26.21 14.15 -22.62
C CYS A 332 25.21 15.26 -22.28
N ASN A 333 24.50 15.14 -21.16
CA ASN A 333 23.46 16.04 -20.67
C ASN A 333 22.34 16.36 -21.69
N ARG A 334 22.16 15.50 -22.71
CA ARG A 334 21.02 15.60 -23.62
C ARG A 334 19.73 15.35 -22.85
N VAL A 335 18.78 16.25 -23.04
CA VAL A 335 17.40 16.13 -22.58
C VAL A 335 16.54 15.63 -23.75
N SER A 336 15.69 14.63 -23.49
CA SER A 336 14.65 14.17 -24.41
C SER A 336 13.32 14.23 -23.68
N ILE A 337 12.37 15.00 -24.22
CA ILE A 337 11.03 15.18 -23.67
C ILE A 337 10.02 14.56 -24.64
N THR A 338 9.20 13.64 -24.13
CA THR A 338 8.09 13.03 -24.86
C THR A 338 6.76 13.26 -24.12
N PHE A 339 5.66 13.19 -24.87
CA PHE A 339 4.31 13.33 -24.32
C PHE A 339 3.49 12.10 -24.66
N GLU A 340 2.93 11.45 -23.64
CA GLU A 340 2.30 10.13 -23.76
C GLU A 340 0.89 10.15 -23.12
N PRO A 341 -0.12 9.53 -23.76
CA PRO A 341 -1.45 9.41 -23.19
C PRO A 341 -1.46 8.44 -22.01
N PHE A 342 -2.32 8.68 -21.01
CA PHE A 342 -2.52 7.77 -19.89
C PHE A 342 -4.00 7.67 -19.50
N SER A 343 -4.43 6.51 -19.02
CA SER A 343 -5.79 6.29 -18.50
C SER A 343 -5.83 5.95 -17.00
N ASN A 344 -4.67 5.65 -16.41
CA ASN A 344 -4.54 5.25 -15.01
C ASN A 344 -3.20 5.73 -14.44
N LEU A 345 -3.23 6.33 -13.25
CA LEU A 345 -2.02 6.69 -12.51
C LEU A 345 -1.61 5.54 -11.59
N LEU A 346 -0.53 4.84 -11.93
CA LEU A 346 0.02 3.78 -11.10
C LEU A 346 1.00 4.36 -10.07
N VAL A 347 0.45 4.83 -8.96
CA VAL A 347 1.16 5.63 -7.96
C VAL A 347 1.91 4.73 -6.97
N PRO A 348 3.23 4.91 -6.78
CA PRO A 348 3.98 4.23 -5.74
C PRO A 348 3.52 4.68 -4.35
N LEU A 349 3.56 3.77 -3.38
CA LEU A 349 3.30 4.12 -2.00
C LEU A 349 4.53 4.81 -1.41
N ALA A 350 4.34 6.02 -0.87
CA ALA A 350 5.35 6.62 -0.04
C ALA A 350 5.56 5.79 1.23
N LYS A 351 6.77 5.83 1.79
CA LYS A 351 7.09 5.13 3.03
C LYS A 351 6.38 5.82 4.20
N PRO A 352 5.87 5.07 5.18
CA PRO A 352 5.24 5.65 6.36
C PRO A 352 6.25 6.51 7.10
N LYS A 353 5.78 7.68 7.54
CA LYS A 353 6.56 8.56 8.40
C LYS A 353 6.57 7.96 9.81
N ILE A 354 7.75 7.80 10.38
CA ILE A 354 7.94 7.29 11.74
C ILE A 354 7.96 8.51 12.68
N PRO A 355 7.30 8.47 13.84
CA PRO A 355 7.50 9.50 14.85
C PRO A 355 8.95 9.46 15.31
N ILE A 356 9.62 10.59 15.19
CA ILE A 356 10.98 10.80 15.62
C ILE A 356 10.97 11.90 16.66
N ASP A 357 11.55 11.60 17.81
CA ASP A 357 11.70 12.51 18.93
C ASP A 357 12.87 13.48 18.67
N PHE A 358 12.56 14.77 18.54
CA PHE A 358 13.53 15.85 18.46
C PHE A 358 13.57 16.62 19.76
N LEU A 359 14.77 16.71 20.34
CA LEU A 359 15.06 17.58 21.46
C LEU A 359 15.63 18.89 20.94
N ILE A 360 14.94 20.00 21.19
CA ILE A 360 15.41 21.31 20.77
C ILE A 360 15.85 22.12 21.98
N SER A 361 17.06 22.67 21.91
CA SER A 361 17.58 23.58 22.92
C SER A 361 17.57 25.00 22.38
N ILE A 362 16.68 25.85 22.89
CA ILE A 362 16.56 27.27 22.54
C ILE A 362 16.77 28.09 23.81
N GLU A 363 17.61 29.13 23.80
CA GLU A 363 17.55 30.29 24.71
C GLU A 363 17.07 30.03 26.16
N GLN A 364 17.48 28.91 26.79
CA GLN A 364 17.15 28.47 28.16
C GLN A 364 15.93 27.52 28.35
N HIS A 365 15.25 27.08 27.29
CA HIS A 365 14.21 26.04 27.30
C HIS A 365 14.64 24.78 26.52
N LEU A 366 14.26 23.62 27.04
CA LEU A 366 14.43 22.31 26.41
C LEU A 366 13.04 21.79 26.10
N ASP A 367 12.69 21.75 24.82
CA ASP A 367 11.40 21.26 24.36
C ASP A 367 11.58 19.96 23.59
N LEU A 368 10.65 19.03 23.81
CA LEU A 368 10.52 17.84 22.99
C LEU A 368 9.48 18.08 21.91
N ILE A 369 9.86 17.79 20.67
CA ILE A 369 8.99 17.90 19.52
C ILE A 369 9.01 16.57 18.79
N ASN A 370 7.82 16.01 18.58
CA ASN A 370 7.67 14.82 17.76
C ASN A 370 7.43 15.27 16.32
N LEU A 371 8.26 14.78 15.41
CA LEU A 371 8.10 14.97 13.97
C LEU A 371 7.92 13.62 13.30
N TYR A 372 7.08 13.60 12.29
CA TYR A 372 6.82 12.39 11.53
C TYR A 372 7.70 12.44 10.28
N LEU A 373 8.80 11.69 10.29
CA LEU A 373 9.78 11.72 9.21
C LEU A 373 9.95 10.35 8.57
N ASN A 374 10.29 10.33 7.29
CA ASN A 374 10.67 9.12 6.57
C ASN A 374 12.19 8.88 6.71
N GLU A 375 12.66 7.64 6.75
CA GLU A 375 14.10 7.29 6.72
C GLU A 375 14.83 7.88 5.50
N GLU A 376 14.10 8.18 4.42
CA GLU A 376 14.66 8.81 3.22
C GLU A 376 14.71 10.34 3.29
N THR A 377 14.17 10.94 4.34
CA THR A 377 14.18 12.40 4.53
C THR A 377 15.62 12.87 4.67
N LEU A 378 15.99 13.92 3.94
CA LEU A 378 17.28 14.57 4.08
C LEU A 378 17.32 15.39 5.37
N VAL A 379 18.52 15.53 5.95
CA VAL A 379 18.74 16.33 7.16
C VAL A 379 18.27 17.77 6.94
N GLU A 380 18.54 18.37 5.78
CA GLU A 380 18.08 19.73 5.44
C GLU A 380 16.55 19.86 5.46
N ASN A 381 15.84 18.92 4.83
CA ASN A 381 14.38 18.94 4.80
C ASN A 381 13.77 18.82 6.19
N SER A 382 14.42 18.05 7.07
CA SER A 382 13.98 17.87 8.45
C SER A 382 14.16 19.16 9.25
N ILE A 383 15.28 19.87 9.03
CA ILE A 383 15.54 21.19 9.61
C ILE A 383 14.55 22.22 9.07
N ASP A 384 14.25 22.22 7.77
CA ASP A 384 13.29 23.15 7.16
C ASP A 384 11.87 22.93 7.68
N GLU A 385 11.44 21.68 7.88
CA GLU A 385 10.15 21.37 8.49
C GLU A 385 10.03 21.97 9.90
N ILE A 386 11.13 21.95 10.66
CA ILE A 386 11.22 22.54 12.00
C ILE A 386 11.18 24.06 11.93
N LYS A 387 11.94 24.66 11.01
CA LYS A 387 11.90 26.11 10.78
C LYS A 387 10.52 26.61 10.35
N ASN A 388 9.79 25.80 9.59
CA ASN A 388 8.42 26.12 9.17
C ASN A 388 7.42 26.00 10.32
N LYS A 389 7.60 25.02 11.20
CA LYS A 389 6.73 24.78 12.36
C LYS A 389 6.96 25.79 13.48
N PHE A 390 8.19 26.29 13.64
CA PHE A 390 8.57 27.23 14.69
C PHE A 390 9.25 28.46 14.08
N THR A 391 8.53 29.57 14.07
CA THR A 391 8.99 30.85 13.49
C THR A 391 10.28 31.37 14.11
N GLU A 392 10.58 30.99 15.35
CA GLU A 392 11.80 31.36 16.08
C GLU A 392 13.09 30.84 15.43
N PHE A 393 13.02 29.78 14.61
CA PHE A 393 14.18 29.19 13.95
C PHE A 393 14.40 29.63 12.51
N LYS A 394 13.50 30.45 11.96
CA LYS A 394 13.47 30.75 10.52
C LYS A 394 14.83 31.23 9.99
N ASP A 395 15.49 32.11 10.75
CA ASP A 395 16.78 32.73 10.39
C ASP A 395 17.97 32.14 11.15
N LYS A 396 17.76 31.08 11.95
CA LYS A 396 18.81 30.44 12.75
C LYS A 396 19.50 29.32 11.98
N ASN A 397 20.80 29.14 12.22
CA ASN A 397 21.54 28.00 11.69
C ASN A 397 21.47 26.84 12.69
N LEU A 398 20.84 25.75 12.28
CA LEU A 398 20.59 24.61 13.14
C LEU A 398 21.51 23.45 12.77
N LYS A 399 22.08 22.80 13.79
CA LYS A 399 22.79 21.53 13.68
C LYS A 399 21.92 20.39 14.18
N LEU A 400 21.84 19.32 13.40
CA LEU A 400 21.26 18.07 13.85
C LEU A 400 22.36 17.14 14.39
N CYS A 401 22.15 16.59 15.58
CA CYS A 401 23.03 15.60 16.22
C CYS A 401 22.19 14.41 16.68
N VAL A 402 22.77 13.20 16.67
CA VAL A 402 22.12 12.01 17.22
C VAL A 402 22.67 11.75 18.61
N ILE A 403 21.77 11.55 19.57
CA ILE A 403 22.10 11.16 20.94
C ILE A 403 21.50 9.79 21.24
N GLU A 404 22.19 8.99 22.05
CA GLU A 404 21.72 7.69 22.51
C GLU A 404 21.41 7.74 23.99
N LYS A 405 20.21 7.27 24.39
CA LYS A 405 19.82 7.07 25.78
C LYS A 405 20.60 5.89 26.34
N PHE A 406 21.33 6.15 27.42
CA PHE A 406 22.08 5.16 28.18
C PHE A 406 21.39 4.91 29.52
N THR A 407 20.84 3.71 29.71
CA THR A 407 20.29 3.24 30.98
C THR A 407 21.38 2.53 31.76
N ASN A 408 21.71 3.02 32.96
CA ASN A 408 22.56 2.27 33.88
C ASN A 408 21.68 1.26 34.62
N GLU A 409 21.91 -0.03 34.40
CA GLU A 409 21.22 -1.09 35.15
C GLU A 409 21.67 -1.04 36.62
N THR A 410 20.88 -0.37 37.47
CA THR A 410 20.97 -0.52 38.93
C THR A 410 19.60 -0.84 39.49
N LEU A 411 19.55 -1.80 40.41
CA LEU A 411 18.40 -2.64 40.74
C LEU A 411 17.11 -1.95 41.22
N ASP A 412 17.10 -0.67 41.62
CA ASP A 412 15.91 -0.09 42.28
C ASP A 412 15.60 1.38 41.95
N ASP A 413 16.31 2.04 41.03
CA ASP A 413 15.96 3.40 40.56
C ASP A 413 16.52 3.66 39.14
N GLU A 414 15.67 4.13 38.23
CA GLU A 414 16.06 4.44 36.86
C GLU A 414 16.59 5.88 36.73
N TYR A 415 17.89 6.01 36.46
CA TYR A 415 18.48 7.24 35.93
C TYR A 415 18.97 7.00 34.51
N SER A 416 18.63 7.92 33.61
CA SER A 416 19.11 7.89 32.22
C SER A 416 20.17 8.97 32.02
N GLY A 417 21.26 8.60 31.36
CA GLY A 417 22.17 9.55 30.75
C GLY A 417 22.00 9.54 29.23
N PHE A 418 22.54 10.55 28.56
CA PHE A 418 22.59 10.58 27.10
C PHE A 418 24.05 10.76 26.64
N VAL A 419 24.38 10.15 25.50
CA VAL A 419 25.71 10.26 24.86
C VAL A 419 25.56 10.64 23.41
N PHE A 420 26.55 11.29 22.82
CA PHE A 420 26.54 11.49 21.36
C PHE A 420 26.82 10.15 20.66
N ASP A 421 25.97 9.78 19.70
CA ASP A 421 26.20 8.58 18.90
C ASP A 421 27.38 8.80 17.95
N SER A 422 28.47 8.10 18.25
CA SER A 422 29.72 8.22 17.49
C SER A 422 29.59 7.83 16.02
N ASN A 423 28.55 7.07 15.63
CA ASN A 423 28.32 6.69 14.23
C ASN A 423 27.80 7.87 13.40
N TYR A 424 27.16 8.86 14.05
CA TYR A 424 26.50 9.99 13.38
C TYR A 424 27.07 11.33 13.84
N ASP A 425 28.36 11.33 14.19
CA ASP A 425 29.00 12.52 14.72
C ASP A 425 29.03 13.67 13.69
N ASN A 426 29.02 13.43 12.38
CA ASN A 426 29.13 14.49 11.37
C ASN A 426 28.03 14.43 10.30
N LEU A 427 26.76 14.40 10.73
CA LEU A 427 25.63 14.48 9.81
C LEU A 427 25.69 15.76 8.97
N LYS A 428 25.67 15.60 7.65
CA LYS A 428 25.62 16.70 6.69
C LYS A 428 24.19 16.95 6.22
N ASN A 429 23.91 18.18 5.81
CA ASN A 429 22.59 18.59 5.29
C ASN A 429 22.10 17.72 4.12
N SER A 430 23.02 17.29 3.24
CA SER A 430 22.72 16.45 2.07
C SER A 430 22.59 14.95 2.36
N GLU A 431 22.78 14.52 3.61
CA GLU A 431 22.68 13.11 4.00
C GLU A 431 21.23 12.77 4.40
N LYS A 432 20.84 11.51 4.21
CA LYS A 432 19.56 10.98 4.69
C LYS A 432 19.61 10.80 6.21
N LEU A 433 18.45 10.86 6.86
CA LEU A 433 18.35 10.51 8.27
C LEU A 433 18.82 9.06 8.49
N PRO A 434 19.64 8.81 9.52
CA PRO A 434 20.10 7.47 9.82
C PRO A 434 18.98 6.60 10.39
N SER A 435 19.01 5.30 10.09
CA SER A 435 18.16 4.32 10.77
C SER A 435 18.47 4.33 12.27
N LEU A 436 17.53 4.83 13.06
CA LEU A 436 17.71 4.97 14.51
C LEU A 436 17.73 3.61 15.19
N ARG A 437 18.66 3.44 16.13
CA ARG A 437 18.60 2.34 17.10
C ARG A 437 17.47 2.59 18.09
N LYS A 438 17.00 1.53 18.77
CA LYS A 438 15.88 1.58 19.73
C LYS A 438 15.99 2.69 20.79
N ASN A 439 17.21 3.12 21.14
CA ASN A 439 17.49 4.12 22.17
C ASN A 439 18.08 5.43 21.61
N ALA A 440 18.14 5.61 20.28
CA ALA A 440 18.70 6.81 19.67
C ALA A 440 17.60 7.85 19.41
N HIS A 441 17.91 9.11 19.71
CA HIS A 441 17.03 10.28 19.55
C HIS A 441 17.81 11.40 18.85
N PHE A 442 17.11 12.39 18.30
CA PHE A 442 17.75 13.55 17.68
C PHE A 442 17.79 14.73 18.64
N MET A 443 18.91 15.45 18.62
CA MET A 443 19.12 16.71 19.30
C MET A 443 19.40 17.79 18.27
N ILE A 444 18.62 18.86 18.33
CA ILE A 444 18.84 20.07 17.53
C ILE A 444 19.52 21.11 18.39
N VAL A 445 20.59 21.65 17.85
CA VAL A 445 21.40 22.65 18.49
C VAL A 445 21.55 23.84 17.57
N GLU A 446 21.21 25.02 18.08
CA GLU A 446 21.50 26.28 17.41
C GLU A 446 23.03 26.49 17.31
N ILE A 447 23.51 26.75 16.09
CA ILE A 447 24.88 27.19 15.83
C ILE A 447 24.85 28.71 15.70
N GLU A 448 25.52 29.40 16.63
CA GLU A 448 25.90 30.80 16.42
C GLU A 448 26.91 30.86 15.27
N GLU A 449 26.55 31.50 14.15
CA GLU A 449 27.49 31.70 13.04
C GLU A 449 28.58 32.71 13.44
N PRO A 450 29.86 32.32 13.39
CA PRO A 450 30.97 33.25 13.58
C PRO A 450 31.46 33.72 12.22
N VAL A 451 31.24 35.00 11.93
CA VAL A 451 31.45 35.57 10.59
C VAL A 451 32.94 35.69 10.18
N ASN A 452 33.94 35.49 11.05
CA ASN A 452 35.36 35.79 10.71
C ASN A 452 36.48 35.05 11.49
N ASP A 453 36.21 33.99 12.27
CA ASP A 453 37.24 33.35 13.14
C ASP A 453 37.28 31.81 13.02
N ASP A 454 38.44 31.18 13.23
CA ASP A 454 38.56 29.72 13.36
C ASP A 454 37.81 29.25 14.62
N VAL A 455 36.76 28.46 14.43
CA VAL A 455 35.90 27.95 15.52
C VAL A 455 36.09 26.46 15.73
N TYR A 456 36.16 26.10 17.02
CA TYR A 456 36.33 24.74 17.50
C TYR A 456 35.06 24.26 18.20
N GLU A 457 34.60 23.08 17.83
CA GLU A 457 33.41 22.43 18.39
C GLU A 457 33.81 21.46 19.52
N PHE A 458 33.20 21.63 20.69
CA PHE A 458 33.38 20.74 21.83
C PHE A 458 32.06 20.06 22.16
N ARG A 459 32.04 18.73 22.03
CA ARG A 459 30.94 17.85 22.40
C ARG A 459 31.08 17.42 23.84
N VAL A 460 30.27 17.98 24.72
CA VAL A 460 30.38 17.75 26.15
C VAL A 460 29.35 16.70 26.58
N GLU A 461 29.84 15.57 27.08
CA GLU A 461 29.06 14.58 27.82
C GLU A 461 29.25 14.78 29.32
N GLN A 462 28.25 14.44 30.11
CA GLN A 462 28.31 14.61 31.57
C GLN A 462 28.30 13.25 32.26
N ALA A 463 29.10 13.13 33.31
CA ALA A 463 29.20 11.90 34.10
C ALA A 463 29.47 12.20 35.57
N CYS A 464 29.17 11.25 36.45
CA CYS A 464 29.60 11.32 37.83
C CYS A 464 31.04 10.82 38.00
N LYS A 465 31.82 11.49 38.85
CA LYS A 465 33.17 11.06 39.24
C LYS A 465 33.15 9.75 40.05
N PHE A 466 32.11 9.55 40.84
CA PHE A 466 31.84 8.35 41.63
C PHE A 466 30.55 7.72 41.14
N PRO A 467 30.39 6.38 41.22
CA PRO A 467 29.20 5.73 40.72
C PRO A 467 27.99 6.15 41.57
N ILE A 468 26.83 6.20 40.92
CA ILE A 468 25.55 6.43 41.59
C ILE A 468 25.13 5.08 42.17
N LEU A 469 25.04 5.02 43.49
CA LEU A 469 24.64 3.83 44.24
C LEU A 469 23.60 4.30 45.24
N ASN A 470 22.37 3.78 45.12
CA ASN A 470 21.25 4.17 45.98
C ASN A 470 21.14 3.29 47.24
N TYR A 471 22.06 2.33 47.39
CA TYR A 471 22.15 1.43 48.53
C TYR A 471 23.59 1.31 49.03
N ALA A 472 23.74 0.98 50.31
CA ALA A 472 25.03 0.63 50.88
C ALA A 472 25.40 -0.79 50.47
N ILE A 473 26.63 -0.98 49.95
CA ILE A 473 27.14 -2.32 49.64
C ILE A 473 27.53 -2.99 50.96
N THR A 474 26.73 -3.95 51.39
CA THR A 474 26.89 -4.71 52.63
C THR A 474 27.41 -6.13 52.40
N GLU A 475 27.44 -6.57 51.14
CA GLU A 475 27.88 -7.89 50.70
C GLU A 475 29.28 -7.85 50.07
N CYS A 476 30.14 -8.80 50.45
CA CYS A 476 31.49 -8.91 49.90
C CYS A 476 31.46 -9.47 48.47
N SER A 477 32.06 -8.76 47.51
CA SER A 477 32.11 -9.14 46.08
C SER A 477 32.82 -10.47 45.78
N TYR A 478 33.59 -11.01 46.74
CA TYR A 478 34.26 -12.30 46.59
C TYR A 478 33.53 -13.45 47.30
N CYS A 479 33.29 -13.31 48.61
CA CYS A 479 32.76 -14.40 49.45
C CYS A 479 31.25 -14.34 49.66
N LEU A 480 30.57 -13.31 49.14
CA LEU A 480 29.12 -13.11 49.19
C LEU A 480 28.54 -13.07 50.61
N LYS A 481 29.41 -12.88 51.63
CA LYS A 481 28.97 -12.72 53.02
C LYS A 481 28.46 -11.30 53.24
N MET A 482 27.24 -11.17 53.73
CA MET A 482 26.72 -9.92 54.29
C MET A 482 27.34 -9.67 55.67
N ASN A 483 27.74 -8.43 55.93
CA ASN A 483 28.24 -8.03 57.24
C ASN A 483 27.10 -7.41 58.07
N GLU A 484 26.51 -8.18 58.98
CA GLU A 484 25.40 -7.74 59.85
C GLU A 484 25.79 -6.64 60.84
N GLN A 485 27.09 -6.45 61.10
CA GLN A 485 27.59 -5.52 62.13
C GLN A 485 28.01 -4.14 61.58
N THR A 486 28.11 -3.96 60.26
CA THR A 486 28.58 -2.71 59.64
C THR A 486 27.58 -2.17 58.63
N THR A 487 27.35 -0.86 58.63
CA THR A 487 26.43 -0.19 57.69
C THR A 487 26.92 -0.18 56.24
N SER A 488 28.22 -0.43 55.97
CA SER A 488 28.77 -0.61 54.61
C SER A 488 30.16 -1.27 54.63
N LEU A 489 30.53 -1.95 53.54
CA LEU A 489 31.85 -2.54 53.36
C LEU A 489 32.86 -1.57 52.69
N PRO A 490 34.17 -1.68 53.00
CA PRO A 490 35.23 -0.96 52.29
C PRO A 490 35.19 -1.24 50.78
N ARG A 491 35.15 -0.16 50.00
CA ARG A 491 35.01 -0.21 48.53
C ARG A 491 36.36 -0.15 47.83
N CYS A 492 36.41 -0.75 46.65
CA CYS A 492 37.53 -0.57 45.73
C CYS A 492 37.71 0.91 45.39
N THR A 493 38.91 1.46 45.60
CA THR A 493 39.23 2.88 45.39
C THR A 493 39.29 3.30 43.92
N LYS A 494 39.23 2.34 43.00
CA LYS A 494 39.26 2.58 41.56
C LYS A 494 37.86 2.59 40.93
N CYS A 495 37.05 1.56 41.17
CA CYS A 495 35.72 1.43 40.56
C CYS A 495 34.56 1.81 41.49
N TYR A 496 34.76 1.78 42.81
CA TYR A 496 33.75 2.02 43.85
C TYR A 496 32.49 1.13 43.79
N ARG A 497 32.43 0.16 42.86
CA ARG A 497 31.30 -0.77 42.65
C ARG A 497 31.49 -2.12 43.35
N SER A 498 32.74 -2.51 43.62
CA SER A 498 33.05 -3.73 44.38
C SER A 498 33.46 -3.37 45.81
N ALA A 499 33.05 -4.20 46.76
CA ALA A 499 33.37 -4.04 48.18
C ALA A 499 33.84 -5.36 48.78
N TYR A 500 34.74 -5.30 49.76
CA TYR A 500 35.37 -6.49 50.33
C TYR A 500 35.35 -6.43 51.85
N CYS A 501 35.03 -7.56 52.51
CA CYS A 501 35.03 -7.64 53.97
C CYS A 501 36.44 -7.60 54.57
N ASN A 502 37.47 -8.01 53.82
CA ASN A 502 38.87 -7.94 54.23
C ASN A 502 39.82 -7.93 53.03
N GLN A 503 41.11 -7.69 53.30
CA GLN A 503 42.15 -7.61 52.28
C GLN A 503 42.44 -8.95 51.58
N GLU A 504 42.18 -10.09 52.24
CA GLU A 504 42.34 -11.41 51.65
C GLU A 504 41.30 -11.67 50.55
N CYS A 505 40.02 -11.37 50.81
CA CYS A 505 38.96 -11.44 49.81
C CYS A 505 39.26 -10.54 48.61
N GLN A 506 39.78 -9.34 48.86
CA GLN A 506 40.20 -8.44 47.78
C GLN A 506 41.32 -9.06 46.94
N LYS A 507 42.38 -9.62 47.55
CA LYS A 507 43.51 -10.23 46.83
C LYS A 507 43.07 -11.45 46.02
N SER A 508 42.19 -12.28 46.58
CA SER A 508 41.66 -13.47 45.92
C SER A 508 40.77 -13.13 44.71
N ASP A 509 40.02 -12.03 44.77
CA ASP A 509 39.21 -11.55 43.66
C ASP A 509 40.00 -10.66 42.67
N TRP A 510 41.13 -10.06 43.10
CA TRP A 510 41.80 -8.99 42.36
C TRP A 510 42.11 -9.33 40.91
N LYS A 511 42.55 -10.56 40.63
CA LYS A 511 42.85 -10.99 39.26
C LYS A 511 41.61 -10.92 38.37
N LYS A 512 40.47 -11.44 38.86
CA LYS A 512 39.19 -11.42 38.15
C LYS A 512 38.64 -9.99 38.06
N HIS A 513 38.67 -9.26 39.17
CA HIS A 513 38.18 -7.89 39.27
C HIS A 513 38.94 -6.91 38.37
N SER A 514 40.27 -6.88 38.48
CA SER A 514 41.10 -5.89 37.78
C SER A 514 41.13 -6.05 36.26
N GLU A 515 40.99 -7.29 35.77
CA GLU A 515 40.98 -7.60 34.33
C GLU A 515 39.62 -7.38 33.68
N SER A 516 38.50 -7.59 34.40
CA SER A 516 37.17 -7.65 33.77
C SER A 516 36.11 -6.69 34.31
N ILE A 517 36.22 -6.19 35.56
CA ILE A 517 35.13 -5.47 36.24
C ILE A 517 35.56 -4.09 36.77
N CYS A 518 36.85 -3.86 37.02
CA CYS A 518 37.37 -2.66 37.66
C CYS A 518 37.50 -1.46 36.69
N ILE A 519 36.36 -0.97 36.22
CA ILE A 519 36.24 0.20 35.34
C ILE A 519 36.08 1.47 36.19
N LYS A 520 36.71 2.58 35.79
CA LYS A 520 36.48 3.88 36.44
C LYS A 520 34.99 4.26 36.29
N PRO A 521 34.34 4.83 37.32
CA PRO A 521 32.98 5.30 37.21
C PRO A 521 32.83 6.28 36.04
N SER A 522 31.79 6.06 35.24
CA SER A 522 31.48 6.87 34.07
C SER A 522 29.98 6.99 33.84
N ASP A 523 29.21 6.82 34.93
CA ASP A 523 27.76 6.85 34.94
C ASP A 523 27.30 8.16 34.31
N ARG A 524 26.73 8.04 33.11
CA ARG A 524 26.27 9.17 32.31
C ARG A 524 25.03 9.77 32.95
N ILE A 525 25.00 11.09 32.98
CA ILE A 525 23.89 11.86 33.56
C ILE A 525 23.52 13.00 32.62
N GLY A 526 22.24 13.38 32.60
CA GLY A 526 21.76 14.54 31.86
C GLY A 526 21.94 14.43 30.34
N LEU A 527 21.61 15.51 29.66
CA LEU A 527 21.80 15.66 28.21
C LEU A 527 23.22 16.11 27.88
N PRO A 528 23.83 15.58 26.80
CA PRO A 528 25.03 16.14 26.25
C PRO A 528 24.71 17.49 25.56
N PHE A 529 25.73 18.32 25.37
CA PHE A 529 25.56 19.62 24.69
C PHE A 529 26.82 20.02 23.92
N LEU A 530 26.65 20.94 22.97
CA LEU A 530 27.75 21.51 22.18
C LEU A 530 28.22 22.84 22.79
N ILE A 531 29.52 23.09 22.74
CA ILE A 531 30.12 24.41 22.94
C ILE A 531 30.97 24.74 21.71
N ASN A 532 30.70 25.90 21.11
CA ASN A 532 31.54 26.44 20.05
C ASN A 532 32.41 27.54 20.65
N LEU A 533 33.73 27.41 20.53
CA LEU A 533 34.69 28.41 21.03
C LEU A 533 35.56 28.92 19.89
N LYS A 534 35.71 30.24 19.84
CA LYS A 534 36.64 30.89 18.91
C LYS A 534 38.08 30.67 19.36
N LYS A 535 39.00 30.63 18.41
CA LYS A 535 40.45 30.60 18.67
C LYS A 535 40.91 31.69 19.64
N SER A 536 40.30 32.88 19.57
CA SER A 536 40.56 34.01 20.46
C SER A 536 40.16 33.76 21.92
N GLN A 537 39.03 33.09 22.15
CA GLN A 537 38.54 32.77 23.50
C GLN A 537 39.43 31.74 24.21
N LEU A 538 39.90 30.74 23.47
CA LEU A 538 40.78 29.67 23.98
C LEU A 538 42.13 30.20 24.50
N LYS A 539 42.60 31.34 23.97
CA LYS A 539 43.87 31.97 24.36
C LYS A 539 43.73 33.00 25.49
N SER A 540 42.53 33.25 25.99
CA SER A 540 42.32 34.29 26.99
C SER A 540 42.86 33.88 28.36
N GLU A 541 43.40 34.85 29.12
CA GLU A 541 43.90 34.61 30.48
C GLU A 541 42.78 34.17 31.45
N ASN A 542 41.52 34.52 31.13
CA ASN A 542 40.33 34.16 31.91
C ASN A 542 39.59 32.94 31.36
N PHE A 543 40.19 32.20 30.42
CA PHE A 543 39.52 31.12 29.69
C PHE A 543 38.85 30.10 30.62
N TYR A 544 39.55 29.67 31.68
CA TYR A 544 38.99 28.70 32.60
C TYR A 544 37.72 29.20 33.32
N GLN A 545 37.67 30.47 33.72
CA GLN A 545 36.50 31.04 34.38
C GLN A 545 35.32 31.16 33.41
N GLU A 546 35.59 31.55 32.16
CA GLU A 546 34.57 31.63 31.10
C GLU A 546 34.02 30.24 30.75
N LEU A 547 34.92 29.27 30.52
CA LEU A 547 34.55 27.88 30.27
C LEU A 547 33.75 27.29 31.43
N LYS A 548 34.17 27.55 32.67
CA LYS A 548 33.48 27.09 33.88
C LYS A 548 32.05 27.64 33.94
N LYS A 549 31.85 28.93 33.65
CA LYS A 549 30.53 29.56 33.61
C LYS A 549 29.63 28.89 32.57
N ILE A 550 30.14 28.69 31.35
CA ILE A 550 29.38 28.05 30.25
C ILE A 550 28.99 26.61 30.61
N LEU A 551 29.92 25.82 31.14
CA LEU A 551 29.67 24.43 31.51
C LEU A 551 28.60 24.31 32.60
N ILE A 552 28.68 25.13 33.65
CA ILE A 552 27.68 25.12 34.75
C ILE A 552 26.31 25.50 34.22
N GLU A 553 26.21 26.57 33.42
CA GLU A 553 24.95 27.05 32.89
C GLU A 553 24.26 26.02 31.99
N LYS A 554 25.01 25.39 31.07
CA LYS A 554 24.46 24.36 30.18
C LYS A 554 24.08 23.08 30.94
N SER A 555 24.85 22.70 31.94
CA SER A 555 24.57 21.51 32.75
C SER A 555 23.34 21.66 33.64
N LEU A 556 23.13 22.82 34.27
CA LEU A 556 21.93 23.09 35.08
C LEU A 556 20.63 22.93 34.29
N LYS A 557 20.65 23.23 32.98
CA LYS A 557 19.48 23.09 32.11
C LYS A 557 19.13 21.63 31.81
N SER A 558 20.13 20.75 31.85
CA SER A 558 20.01 19.34 31.45
C SER A 558 19.62 18.38 32.57
N LEU A 559 19.64 18.82 33.84
CA LEU A 559 19.52 17.98 35.02
C LEU A 559 18.49 18.56 36.01
N GLU A 560 17.60 17.73 36.53
CA GLU A 560 16.69 18.10 37.61
C GLU A 560 17.38 17.85 38.96
N LEU A 561 18.02 18.89 39.51
CA LEU A 561 18.93 18.76 40.64
C LEU A 561 18.31 19.33 41.92
N LYS A 562 17.56 18.50 42.67
CA LYS A 562 17.01 18.94 43.96
C LYS A 562 18.09 19.16 45.03
N ASN A 563 19.30 18.59 44.88
CA ASN A 563 20.37 18.58 45.90
C ASN A 563 21.80 18.80 45.37
N PHE A 564 21.99 19.24 44.12
CA PHE A 564 23.33 19.33 43.50
C PHE A 564 23.82 20.78 43.46
N ASP A 565 24.68 21.16 44.42
CA ASP A 565 25.25 22.51 44.49
C ASP A 565 26.46 22.65 43.56
N LEU A 566 26.20 23.13 42.35
CA LEU A 566 27.17 23.41 41.29
C LEU A 566 27.97 24.71 41.48
N SER A 567 27.95 25.34 42.67
CA SER A 567 28.61 26.65 42.88
C SER A 567 29.93 26.60 43.65
N LYS A 568 30.29 25.48 44.30
CA LYS A 568 31.45 25.38 45.21
C LYS A 568 32.82 25.19 44.53
N ASN A 569 33.92 25.28 45.28
CA ASN A 569 35.29 25.14 44.75
C ASN A 569 35.58 23.71 44.22
N SER A 570 36.11 23.62 42.99
CA SER A 570 36.54 22.39 42.29
C SER A 570 35.49 21.28 42.16
N ILE A 571 34.44 21.58 41.41
CA ILE A 571 33.21 20.78 41.27
C ILE A 571 33.31 19.70 40.18
N PHE A 572 34.24 19.84 39.23
CA PHE A 572 34.36 18.91 38.11
C PHE A 572 35.80 18.63 37.65
N GLU A 573 35.99 17.49 36.98
CA GLU A 573 37.20 17.16 36.21
C GLU A 573 36.83 17.06 34.72
N LEU A 574 37.73 17.52 33.84
CA LEU A 574 37.58 17.37 32.39
C LEU A 574 38.46 16.22 31.90
N GLU A 575 37.84 15.32 31.14
CA GLU A 575 38.51 14.25 30.42
C GLU A 575 38.21 14.37 28.92
N MET A 576 39.21 14.10 28.08
CA MET A 576 39.03 14.01 26.63
C MET A 576 39.09 12.55 26.20
N LEU A 577 38.27 12.23 25.21
CA LEU A 577 38.22 10.89 24.62
C LEU A 577 39.26 10.78 23.49
N ASP A 578 40.16 9.81 23.59
CA ASP A 578 41.04 9.44 22.48
C ASP A 578 40.29 8.64 21.40
N SER A 579 40.71 8.77 20.15
CA SER A 579 40.11 8.11 18.97
C SER A 579 40.46 6.62 18.82
N SER A 580 40.88 5.92 19.88
CA SER A 580 41.27 4.51 19.81
C SER A 580 40.09 3.55 20.01
N ALA A 581 40.19 2.33 19.46
CA ALA A 581 39.16 1.26 19.54
C ALA A 581 38.74 0.84 20.97
N LYS A 582 39.49 1.25 22.00
CA LYS A 582 39.03 1.30 23.39
C LYS A 582 39.04 2.76 23.85
N PRO A 583 37.97 3.27 24.46
CA PRO A 583 37.94 4.64 24.96
C PRO A 583 38.99 4.80 26.05
N LYS A 584 40.11 5.44 25.70
CA LYS A 584 41.10 5.89 26.66
C LYS A 584 40.78 7.35 27.00
N TYR A 585 40.75 7.64 28.28
CA TYR A 585 40.42 8.95 28.80
C TYR A 585 41.72 9.63 29.24
N GLN A 586 42.00 10.80 28.67
CA GLN A 586 43.09 11.65 29.13
C GLN A 586 42.51 12.75 30.03
N LYS A 587 43.00 12.83 31.28
CA LYS A 587 42.67 13.95 32.17
C LYS A 587 43.38 15.19 31.66
N ILE A 588 42.64 16.29 31.53
CA ILE A 588 43.15 17.55 30.99
C ILE A 588 43.02 18.64 32.05
N ASP A 589 44.07 19.44 32.19
CA ASP A 589 43.97 20.75 32.84
C ASP A 589 43.22 21.70 31.88
N PRO A 590 42.08 22.27 32.29
CA PRO A 590 41.30 23.19 31.45
C PRO A 590 42.12 24.33 30.84
N ASN A 591 43.15 24.83 31.54
CA ASN A 591 44.04 25.89 31.02
C ASN A 591 44.93 25.40 29.87
N ASN A 592 45.23 24.10 29.82
CA ASN A 592 46.06 23.50 28.79
C ASN A 592 45.23 22.97 27.60
N LEU A 593 43.92 23.19 27.59
CA LEU A 593 43.03 22.73 26.52
C LEU A 593 43.45 23.34 25.16
N TRP A 594 43.84 24.63 25.15
CA TRP A 594 44.33 25.30 23.95
C TRP A 594 45.53 24.60 23.31
N GLU A 595 46.57 24.25 24.09
CA GLU A 595 47.77 23.60 23.57
C GLU A 595 47.48 22.25 22.92
N LEU A 596 46.50 21.53 23.45
CA LEU A 596 46.07 20.23 22.92
C LEU A 596 45.28 20.40 21.62
N VAL A 597 44.40 21.40 21.56
CA VAL A 597 43.64 21.75 20.36
C VAL A 597 44.58 22.11 19.22
N GLU A 598 45.56 22.98 19.49
CA GLU A 598 46.56 23.46 18.51
C GLU A 598 47.39 22.31 17.91
N LYS A 599 47.74 21.31 18.71
CA LYS A 599 48.53 20.15 18.25
C LYS A 599 47.73 19.13 17.42
N SER A 600 46.40 19.12 17.53
CA SER A 600 45.58 18.01 17.05
C SER A 600 45.11 18.10 15.59
N ASN A 601 45.27 19.26 14.93
CA ASN A 601 44.68 19.58 13.61
C ASN A 601 43.16 19.28 13.46
N LYS A 602 42.45 18.98 14.55
CA LYS A 602 41.01 18.68 14.56
C LYS A 602 40.24 19.95 14.91
N LYS A 603 39.06 20.10 14.29
CA LYS A 603 38.09 21.17 14.64
C LYS A 603 37.00 20.71 15.61
N MET A 604 36.91 19.41 15.90
CA MET A 604 35.91 18.83 16.79
C MET A 604 36.55 17.95 17.86
N PHE A 605 36.12 18.11 19.12
CA PHE A 605 36.61 17.40 20.30
C PHE A 605 35.48 16.85 21.15
N LYS A 606 35.68 15.67 21.74
CA LYS A 606 34.74 15.06 22.68
C LYS A 606 35.28 15.17 24.11
N LEU A 607 34.53 15.86 24.96
CA LEU A 607 34.85 16.12 26.35
C LEU A 607 33.86 15.41 27.27
N ILE A 608 34.35 14.95 28.41
CA ILE A 608 33.54 14.37 29.48
C ILE A 608 33.76 15.21 30.73
N LEU A 609 32.67 15.80 31.18
CA LEU A 609 32.57 16.61 32.38
C LEU A 609 32.21 15.70 33.56
N LYS A 610 33.18 15.45 34.44
CA LYS A 610 33.01 14.58 35.61
C LYS A 610 32.70 15.37 36.86
N TRP A 611 31.46 15.30 37.30
CA TRP A 611 30.99 16.01 38.48
C TRP A 611 31.37 15.32 39.80
N ASN A 612 31.81 16.10 40.78
CA ASN A 612 32.15 15.63 42.12
C ASN A 612 30.86 15.45 42.95
N ASN A 613 30.65 14.26 43.50
CA ASN A 613 29.34 13.84 44.06
C ASN A 613 29.40 13.55 45.58
N ASN A 614 30.40 14.11 46.28
CA ASN A 614 30.75 13.71 47.65
C ASN A 614 29.83 14.23 48.76
N SER A 615 28.85 15.08 48.48
CA SER A 615 28.03 15.76 49.51
C SER A 615 26.56 15.33 49.57
N ILE A 616 26.16 14.27 48.87
CA ILE A 616 24.74 13.97 48.65
C ILE A 616 24.39 12.57 49.16
N PHE A 617 23.55 12.55 50.20
CA PHE A 617 22.97 11.35 50.83
C PHE A 617 21.70 10.85 50.11
N ASP A 618 21.11 11.66 49.22
CA ASP A 618 19.94 11.32 48.40
C ASP A 618 20.24 11.63 46.92
N ARG A 619 20.72 10.62 46.19
CA ARG A 619 21.34 10.73 44.85
C ARG A 619 20.36 10.48 43.71
N THR A 620 19.09 10.84 43.90
CA THR A 620 18.08 10.78 42.83
C THR A 620 18.38 11.84 41.77
N ILE A 621 19.13 11.47 40.72
CA ILE A 621 19.36 12.30 39.54
C ILE A 621 18.31 11.90 38.50
N LYS A 622 17.27 12.70 38.36
CA LYS A 622 16.30 12.57 37.26
C LYS A 622 16.71 13.50 36.13
N THR A 623 16.54 13.02 34.90
CA THR A 623 16.51 13.95 33.76
C THR A 623 15.11 14.52 33.68
N ASN A 624 14.98 15.77 33.21
CA ASN A 624 13.68 16.39 32.90
C ASN A 624 12.89 15.60 31.82
N LEU A 625 13.48 14.53 31.26
CA LEU A 625 12.98 13.77 30.11
C LEU A 625 12.55 12.33 30.45
N ASN A 626 12.76 11.83 31.68
CA ASN A 626 12.48 10.42 32.02
C ASN A 626 11.03 10.03 31.70
N ASN A 627 10.07 10.93 31.94
CA ASN A 627 8.64 10.65 31.71
C ASN A 627 8.22 10.77 30.23
N ILE A 628 9.05 11.36 29.36
CA ILE A 628 8.62 11.78 28.01
C ILE A 628 9.00 10.73 26.95
N VAL A 629 10.16 10.08 27.11
CA VAL A 629 10.68 9.04 26.19
C VAL A 629 9.90 7.72 26.30
N GLU A 630 9.21 7.46 27.41
CA GLU A 630 8.38 6.27 27.58
C GLU A 630 7.02 6.38 26.86
N ILE A 631 6.55 7.61 26.61
CA ILE A 631 5.25 7.89 25.99
C ILE A 631 5.31 7.76 24.45
N SER A 632 6.48 7.91 23.82
CA SER A 632 6.62 7.94 22.35
C SER A 632 6.67 6.54 21.68
N GLN A 633 6.82 5.46 22.45
CA GLN A 633 6.94 4.10 21.89
C GLN A 633 5.63 3.47 21.40
N GLU A 634 4.47 4.09 21.63
CA GLU A 634 3.15 3.48 21.32
C GLU A 634 2.50 3.90 20.00
N ASN A 635 3.04 4.85 19.22
CA ASN A 635 2.34 5.39 18.05
C ASN A 635 3.12 5.34 16.72
N GLN A 636 3.55 4.16 16.27
CA GLN A 636 3.88 3.96 14.86
C GLN A 636 2.59 3.92 14.02
N THR A 637 2.20 5.07 13.46
CA THR A 637 1.12 5.13 12.47
C THR A 637 1.70 4.71 11.11
N ASN A 638 1.24 3.58 10.55
CA ASN A 638 1.52 3.16 9.16
C ASN A 638 0.76 4.01 8.12
N GLU A 639 0.56 5.28 8.43
CA GLU A 639 -0.26 6.22 7.68
C GLU A 639 0.60 7.02 6.70
N VAL A 640 0.06 7.22 5.50
CA VAL A 640 0.69 7.92 4.39
C VAL A 640 -0.38 8.74 3.69
N ASP A 641 -0.09 9.97 3.28
CA ASP A 641 -1.04 10.76 2.49
C ASP A 641 -0.93 10.43 0.99
N LEU A 642 -2.05 10.48 0.27
CA LEU A 642 -2.07 10.35 -1.19
C LEU A 642 -1.20 11.42 -1.86
N ASP A 643 -1.13 12.61 -1.27
CA ASP A 643 -0.28 13.71 -1.70
C ASP A 643 1.21 13.33 -1.66
N ASP A 644 1.69 12.69 -0.58
CA ASP A 644 3.06 12.18 -0.49
C ASP A 644 3.34 11.14 -1.61
N CYS A 645 2.37 10.28 -1.91
CA CYS A 645 2.48 9.28 -2.97
C CYS A 645 2.52 9.91 -4.38
N LEU A 646 1.70 10.93 -4.64
CA LEU A 646 1.70 11.68 -5.90
C LEU A 646 2.97 12.50 -6.09
N LYS A 647 3.50 13.12 -5.02
CA LYS A 647 4.81 13.77 -5.03
C LYS A 647 5.90 12.78 -5.43
N LEU A 648 5.94 11.61 -4.79
CA LEU A 648 6.89 10.54 -5.12
C LEU A 648 6.76 10.09 -6.59
N PHE A 649 5.53 9.96 -7.11
CA PHE A 649 5.29 9.62 -8.52
C PHE A 649 5.93 10.61 -9.52
N THR A 650 6.00 11.89 -9.16
CA THR A 650 6.52 12.96 -10.04
C THR A 650 7.99 13.31 -9.82
N GLN A 651 8.65 12.65 -8.85
CA GLN A 651 10.07 12.87 -8.58
C GLN A 651 10.95 12.26 -9.69
N PRO A 652 12.10 12.88 -10.01
CA PRO A 652 13.09 12.27 -10.88
C PRO A 652 13.65 10.98 -10.27
N GLU A 653 13.66 9.90 -11.06
CA GLU A 653 14.26 8.62 -10.70
C GLU A 653 15.42 8.29 -11.64
N LYS A 654 16.44 7.59 -11.14
CA LYS A 654 17.52 7.09 -11.98
C LYS A 654 17.15 5.71 -12.51
N LEU A 655 17.19 5.54 -13.83
CA LEU A 655 16.98 4.23 -14.45
C LEU A 655 18.09 3.26 -14.04
N THR A 656 17.71 2.00 -13.83
CA THR A 656 18.65 0.94 -13.44
C THR A 656 19.29 0.30 -14.68
N SER A 657 20.34 -0.49 -14.44
CA SER A 657 21.01 -1.30 -15.47
C SER A 657 20.09 -2.26 -16.21
N ASP A 658 18.98 -2.66 -15.57
CA ASP A 658 18.01 -3.61 -16.13
C ASP A 658 16.98 -2.92 -17.05
N ASN A 659 16.86 -1.59 -16.98
CA ASN A 659 15.96 -0.80 -17.83
C ASN A 659 16.63 0.49 -18.33
N PRO A 660 17.76 0.41 -19.06
CA PRO A 660 18.50 1.58 -19.49
C PRO A 660 17.86 2.25 -20.71
N TRP A 661 18.07 3.55 -20.87
CA TRP A 661 17.56 4.32 -22.00
C TRP A 661 18.62 4.49 -23.10
N TYR A 662 18.25 4.30 -24.35
CA TYR A 662 19.15 4.52 -25.49
C TYR A 662 19.31 6.01 -25.78
N CYS A 663 20.49 6.57 -25.51
CA CYS A 663 20.81 7.94 -25.86
C CYS A 663 21.23 8.03 -27.33
N SER A 664 20.45 8.70 -28.18
CA SER A 664 20.74 8.88 -29.61
C SER A 664 21.97 9.76 -29.89
N LYS A 665 22.40 10.62 -28.95
CA LYS A 665 23.64 11.41 -29.04
C LYS A 665 24.88 10.58 -28.71
N CYS A 666 24.86 9.80 -27.62
CA CYS A 666 25.96 8.91 -27.25
C CYS A 666 25.98 7.60 -28.05
N LYS A 667 24.87 7.26 -28.70
CA LYS A 667 24.61 6.00 -29.41
C LYS A 667 24.82 4.74 -28.54
N LYS A 668 24.48 4.83 -27.25
CA LYS A 668 24.54 3.72 -26.29
C LYS A 668 23.45 3.84 -25.23
N HIS A 669 23.15 2.72 -24.60
CA HIS A 669 22.25 2.63 -23.45
C HIS A 669 22.87 3.28 -22.22
N GLN A 670 22.06 4.04 -21.48
CA GLN A 670 22.45 4.90 -20.38
C GLN A 670 21.48 4.74 -19.20
N GLU A 671 22.01 4.75 -17.99
CA GLU A 671 21.23 4.90 -16.76
C GLU A 671 20.77 6.36 -16.60
N ALA A 672 19.86 6.78 -17.47
CA ALA A 672 19.36 8.15 -17.52
C ALA A 672 18.55 8.50 -16.27
N THR A 673 18.47 9.79 -15.99
CA THR A 673 17.48 10.31 -15.02
C THR A 673 16.16 10.50 -15.76
N LYS A 674 15.10 9.85 -15.31
CA LYS A 674 13.74 9.93 -15.84
C LYS A 674 12.86 10.68 -14.86
N GLN A 675 12.08 11.64 -15.33
CA GLN A 675 11.06 12.32 -14.54
C GLN A 675 9.72 12.24 -15.28
N MET A 676 8.69 11.78 -14.58
CA MET A 676 7.32 11.82 -15.08
C MET A 676 6.57 13.01 -14.49
N SER A 677 5.82 13.73 -15.30
CA SER A 677 5.00 14.85 -14.83
C SER A 677 3.65 14.88 -15.54
N LEU A 678 2.65 15.49 -14.91
CA LEU A 678 1.31 15.58 -15.48
C LEU A 678 1.22 16.81 -16.39
N TRP A 679 0.72 16.62 -17.61
CA TRP A 679 0.52 17.70 -18.59
C TRP A 679 -0.96 18.03 -18.78
N LYS A 680 -1.78 17.01 -19.02
CA LYS A 680 -3.24 17.09 -19.15
C LYS A 680 -3.89 16.06 -18.24
N LEU A 681 -4.99 16.41 -17.57
CA LEU A 681 -5.74 15.47 -16.73
C LEU A 681 -7.07 15.08 -17.38
N PRO A 682 -7.56 13.85 -17.14
CA PRO A 682 -8.86 13.39 -17.61
C PRO A 682 -10.03 13.94 -16.79
N LYS A 683 -11.25 13.79 -17.31
CA LYS A 683 -12.48 14.08 -16.56
C LYS A 683 -12.66 13.12 -15.38
N TYR A 684 -12.34 11.84 -15.58
CA TYR A 684 -12.25 10.82 -14.53
C TYR A 684 -10.80 10.42 -14.34
N LEU A 685 -10.24 10.76 -13.18
CA LEU A 685 -8.90 10.40 -12.80
C LEU A 685 -8.93 9.08 -12.01
N ILE A 686 -8.37 8.03 -12.62
CA ILE A 686 -8.17 6.74 -11.95
C ILE A 686 -6.76 6.72 -11.34
N VAL A 687 -6.67 6.46 -10.05
CA VAL A 687 -5.43 6.34 -9.29
C VAL A 687 -5.34 4.95 -8.68
N THR A 688 -4.38 4.15 -9.14
CA THR A 688 -4.08 2.83 -8.58
C THR A 688 -2.89 2.94 -7.63
N LEU A 689 -3.08 2.53 -6.39
CA LEU A 689 -2.00 2.43 -5.41
C LEU A 689 -1.21 1.13 -5.68
N LYS A 690 0.08 1.25 -6.01
CA LYS A 690 0.98 0.11 -6.26
C LYS A 690 1.28 -0.68 -4.98
N ARG A 691 0.27 -1.40 -4.48
CA ARG A 691 0.35 -2.21 -3.26
C ARG A 691 1.08 -3.52 -3.46
N PHE A 692 0.99 -4.13 -4.65
CA PHE A 692 1.61 -5.42 -4.91
C PHE A 692 3.04 -5.24 -5.39
N GLN A 693 3.99 -5.84 -4.66
CA GLN A 693 5.41 -5.81 -5.00
C GLN A 693 5.92 -7.23 -5.20
N ALA A 694 6.63 -7.44 -6.29
CA ALA A 694 7.36 -8.66 -6.56
C ALA A 694 8.67 -8.66 -5.77
N SER A 695 8.84 -9.59 -4.85
CA SER A 695 10.08 -9.82 -4.11
C SER A 695 10.64 -11.19 -4.47
N LYS A 696 11.97 -11.30 -4.60
CA LYS A 696 12.59 -12.63 -4.73
C LYS A 696 12.43 -13.36 -3.41
N ALA A 697 12.15 -14.65 -3.44
CA ALA A 697 11.91 -15.46 -2.24
C ALA A 697 13.10 -15.47 -1.26
N ALA A 698 14.33 -15.22 -1.74
CA ALA A 698 15.55 -15.12 -0.93
C ALA A 698 15.69 -13.79 -0.18
N ASP A 699 15.01 -12.73 -0.62
CA ASP A 699 15.10 -11.38 -0.07
C ASP A 699 13.97 -11.10 0.95
N LEU A 700 13.13 -12.10 1.25
CA LEU A 700 12.03 -11.98 2.19
C LEU A 700 12.54 -12.01 3.64
N ASP A 701 12.19 -10.97 4.41
CA ASP A 701 12.44 -10.91 5.85
C ASP A 701 11.69 -12.07 6.56
N PRO A 702 12.39 -12.95 7.32
CA PRO A 702 11.78 -14.07 8.03
C PRO A 702 10.77 -13.66 9.12
N THR A 703 10.72 -12.39 9.50
CA THR A 703 9.73 -11.87 10.45
C THR A 703 8.36 -11.60 9.80
N ASN A 704 8.30 -11.42 8.48
CA ASN A 704 7.09 -11.10 7.71
C ASN A 704 6.06 -12.25 7.74
N GLU A 705 4.80 -11.93 8.04
CA GLU A 705 3.68 -12.89 8.07
C GLU A 705 3.49 -13.64 6.75
N ALA A 706 3.70 -13.00 5.61
CA ALA A 706 3.58 -13.65 4.29
C ALA A 706 4.64 -14.75 4.11
N ALA A 707 5.87 -14.50 4.58
CA ALA A 707 6.96 -15.49 4.55
C ALA A 707 6.68 -16.66 5.50
N LYS A 708 6.18 -16.39 6.71
CA LYS A 708 5.75 -17.42 7.68
C LYS A 708 4.60 -18.28 7.15
N PHE A 709 3.58 -17.66 6.55
CA PHE A 709 2.42 -18.37 5.99
C PHE A 709 2.83 -19.26 4.81
N MET A 710 3.78 -18.83 3.99
CA MET A 710 4.33 -19.63 2.88
C MET A 710 5.21 -20.80 3.35
N MET A 711 6.02 -20.62 4.41
CA MET A 711 6.87 -21.69 4.96
C MET A 711 6.06 -22.77 5.70
N MET A 712 4.93 -22.42 6.30
CA MET A 712 4.11 -23.34 7.09
C MET A 712 3.04 -24.08 6.28
N ASN A 713 2.78 -23.69 5.03
CA ASN A 713 1.66 -24.22 4.25
C ASN A 713 2.14 -24.95 2.99
N SER A 714 2.13 -26.28 3.04
CA SER A 714 2.64 -27.21 2.01
C SER A 714 2.05 -27.01 0.62
N ARG A 715 0.92 -26.30 0.53
CA ARG A 715 0.27 -25.87 -0.73
C ARG A 715 1.06 -24.85 -1.55
N PHE A 716 1.91 -24.00 -0.95
CA PHE A 716 2.60 -22.92 -1.69
C PHE A 716 4.02 -23.28 -2.13
N SER A 717 4.44 -24.52 -1.90
CA SER A 717 5.77 -25.02 -2.28
C SER A 717 6.07 -24.93 -3.78
N TYR A 718 5.05 -24.96 -4.65
CA TYR A 718 5.23 -24.81 -6.10
C TYR A 718 5.44 -23.35 -6.53
N LEU A 719 4.94 -22.36 -5.79
CA LEU A 719 5.19 -20.93 -6.09
C LEU A 719 6.67 -20.55 -5.86
N LEU A 720 7.39 -21.34 -5.03
CA LEU A 720 8.84 -21.21 -4.87
C LEU A 720 9.62 -21.64 -6.14
N GLN A 721 9.00 -22.34 -7.10
CA GLN A 721 9.66 -22.73 -8.35
C GLN A 721 10.00 -21.51 -9.23
N ASN A 722 9.19 -20.45 -9.19
CA ASN A 722 9.43 -19.21 -9.93
C ASN A 722 10.25 -18.17 -9.15
N ARG A 723 10.63 -18.47 -7.88
CA ARG A 723 11.43 -17.61 -6.98
C ARG A 723 10.92 -16.16 -6.79
N VAL A 724 9.72 -15.81 -7.23
CA VAL A 724 9.12 -14.46 -7.09
C VAL A 724 7.81 -14.58 -6.32
N VAL A 725 7.71 -13.82 -5.23
CA VAL A 725 6.56 -13.74 -4.33
C VAL A 725 5.97 -12.33 -4.42
N TYR A 726 4.65 -12.24 -4.61
CA TYR A 726 3.94 -10.96 -4.61
C TYR A 726 3.41 -10.66 -3.21
N ASN A 727 3.98 -9.65 -2.55
CA ASN A 727 3.53 -9.17 -1.25
C ASN A 727 2.65 -7.93 -1.42
N LYS A 728 1.63 -7.79 -0.57
CA LYS A 728 0.79 -6.58 -0.50
C LYS A 728 1.29 -5.63 0.60
N LEU A 729 1.52 -4.37 0.25
CA LEU A 729 1.74 -3.29 1.19
C LEU A 729 0.41 -2.87 1.84
N ASN A 730 0.37 -2.94 3.17
CA ASN A 730 -0.82 -2.66 3.99
C ASN A 730 -0.81 -1.25 4.62
N HIS A 731 -0.02 -0.32 4.09
CA HIS A 731 -0.02 1.08 4.54
C HIS A 731 -1.42 1.67 4.42
N PHE A 732 -1.84 2.39 5.46
CA PHE A 732 -3.06 3.17 5.42
C PHE A 732 -2.76 4.42 4.57
N VAL A 733 -3.48 4.58 3.45
CA VAL A 733 -3.33 5.75 2.61
C VAL A 733 -4.51 6.67 2.86
N ASN A 734 -4.24 7.83 3.43
CA ASN A 734 -5.23 8.87 3.61
C ASN A 734 -5.45 9.61 2.28
N PHE A 735 -6.68 9.63 1.79
CA PHE A 735 -7.04 10.28 0.54
C PHE A 735 -8.34 11.08 0.72
N PRO A 736 -8.43 12.29 0.11
CA PRO A 736 -9.57 13.16 0.30
C PRO A 736 -10.81 12.65 -0.44
N LEU A 737 -11.97 12.64 0.22
CA LEU A 737 -13.24 12.30 -0.44
C LEU A 737 -13.72 13.41 -1.39
N GLN A 738 -13.32 14.65 -1.12
CA GLN A 738 -13.68 15.85 -1.86
C GLN A 738 -12.50 16.82 -1.90
N ASN A 739 -12.49 17.72 -2.89
CA ASN A 739 -11.51 18.78 -3.04
C ASN A 739 -10.06 18.29 -3.25
N LEU A 740 -9.83 17.19 -3.96
CA LEU A 740 -8.47 16.81 -4.38
C LEU A 740 -7.96 17.82 -5.41
N ASN A 741 -7.07 18.72 -4.99
CA ASN A 741 -6.46 19.70 -5.87
C ASN A 741 -5.25 19.10 -6.59
N MET A 742 -5.35 18.96 -7.91
CA MET A 742 -4.26 18.41 -8.72
C MET A 742 -3.38 19.48 -9.38
N ASN A 743 -3.68 20.78 -9.21
CA ASN A 743 -2.99 21.87 -9.90
C ASN A 743 -1.47 21.86 -9.67
N ASP A 744 -1.01 21.55 -8.45
CA ASP A 744 0.40 21.58 -8.09
C ASP A 744 1.25 20.55 -8.84
N TYR A 745 0.61 19.49 -9.34
CA TYR A 745 1.27 18.43 -10.11
C TYR A 745 1.28 18.70 -11.62
N LEU A 746 0.57 19.73 -12.09
CA LEU A 746 0.56 20.10 -13.49
C LEU A 746 1.72 21.01 -13.87
N VAL A 747 2.45 20.59 -14.89
CA VAL A 747 3.50 21.42 -15.48
C VAL A 747 2.92 22.45 -16.45
N ASN A 748 1.82 22.13 -17.13
CA ASN A 748 1.13 23.11 -17.97
C ASN A 748 0.30 24.07 -17.10
N ARG A 749 0.72 25.35 -17.05
CA ARG A 749 0.12 26.41 -16.22
C ARG A 749 -1.17 27.04 -16.79
N GLU A 750 -1.66 26.57 -17.94
CA GLU A 750 -2.97 26.98 -18.46
C GLU A 750 -4.09 26.20 -17.75
N LYS A 751 -4.42 26.54 -16.50
CA LYS A 751 -5.46 25.82 -15.77
C LYS A 751 -6.32 26.69 -14.89
N GLU A 752 -7.60 26.72 -15.20
CA GLU A 752 -8.64 27.03 -14.25
C GLU A 752 -9.14 25.70 -13.64
N ASN A 753 -8.90 25.53 -12.33
CA ASN A 753 -9.65 24.64 -11.44
C ASN A 753 -9.61 23.11 -11.70
N CYS A 754 -8.44 22.45 -11.58
CA CYS A 754 -8.34 20.97 -11.54
C CYS A 754 -8.61 20.37 -10.15
N VAL A 755 -9.82 20.57 -9.65
CA VAL A 755 -10.29 20.03 -8.37
C VAL A 755 -11.18 18.82 -8.61
N TYR A 756 -10.92 17.72 -7.91
CA TYR A 756 -11.63 16.46 -8.07
C TYR A 756 -12.36 16.01 -6.80
N ASP A 757 -13.44 15.26 -6.98
CA ASP A 757 -14.16 14.56 -5.92
C ASP A 757 -14.18 13.06 -6.15
N LEU A 758 -14.00 12.27 -5.09
CA LEU A 758 -13.95 10.83 -5.16
C LEU A 758 -15.34 10.26 -5.47
N CYS A 759 -15.49 9.38 -6.45
CA CYS A 759 -16.75 8.67 -6.74
C CYS A 759 -16.66 7.16 -6.62
N GLY A 760 -15.47 6.57 -6.61
CA GLY A 760 -15.30 5.13 -6.52
C GLY A 760 -14.04 4.73 -5.79
N VAL A 761 -14.10 3.62 -5.05
CA VAL A 761 -12.95 2.95 -4.44
C VAL A 761 -13.09 1.45 -4.62
N ILE A 762 -12.10 0.80 -5.21
CA ILE A 762 -11.96 -0.65 -5.16
C ILE A 762 -11.07 -0.98 -3.97
N ASN A 763 -11.57 -1.82 -3.06
CA ASN A 763 -10.78 -2.35 -1.96
C ASN A 763 -10.30 -3.75 -2.30
N HIS A 764 -9.11 -4.10 -1.80
CA HIS A 764 -8.60 -5.47 -1.80
C HIS A 764 -8.29 -5.89 -0.37
N ILE A 765 -8.97 -6.92 0.13
CA ILE A 765 -8.77 -7.49 1.45
C ILE A 765 -7.98 -8.78 1.30
N GLY A 766 -6.82 -8.90 1.96
CA GLY A 766 -5.94 -10.07 1.83
C GLY A 766 -4.47 -9.71 1.84
N HIS A 767 -3.60 -10.71 1.90
CA HIS A 767 -2.15 -10.53 2.06
C HIS A 767 -1.36 -10.64 0.74
N SER A 768 -1.96 -11.22 -0.31
CA SER A 768 -1.33 -11.42 -1.63
C SER A 768 -2.35 -11.29 -2.76
N LEU A 769 -1.86 -11.24 -4.01
CA LEU A 769 -2.70 -11.27 -5.21
C LEU A 769 -3.42 -12.62 -5.40
N SER A 770 -2.83 -13.70 -4.89
CA SER A 770 -3.32 -15.07 -5.07
C SER A 770 -4.45 -15.45 -4.10
N VAL A 771 -4.57 -14.73 -2.99
CA VAL A 771 -5.57 -14.98 -1.94
C VAL A 771 -6.01 -13.66 -1.32
N GLY A 772 -7.20 -13.21 -1.70
CA GLY A 772 -7.85 -12.01 -1.19
C GLY A 772 -9.33 -11.94 -1.57
N HIS A 773 -9.91 -10.75 -1.46
CA HIS A 773 -11.29 -10.45 -1.82
C HIS A 773 -11.43 -8.99 -2.21
N TYR A 774 -12.13 -8.73 -3.31
CA TYR A 774 -12.34 -7.37 -3.79
C TYR A 774 -13.77 -6.91 -3.49
N THR A 775 -13.89 -5.66 -3.06
CA THR A 775 -15.18 -4.97 -2.90
C THR A 775 -15.08 -3.59 -3.54
N ALA A 776 -16.21 -2.96 -3.84
CA ALA A 776 -16.23 -1.60 -4.37
C ALA A 776 -17.11 -0.69 -3.49
N TYR A 777 -16.58 0.45 -3.10
CA TYR A 777 -17.40 1.60 -2.74
C TYR A 777 -17.67 2.42 -3.99
N ALA A 778 -18.91 2.83 -4.20
CA ALA A 778 -19.23 3.79 -5.25
C ALA A 778 -20.35 4.74 -4.81
N ARG A 779 -20.32 5.94 -5.40
CA ARG A 779 -21.40 6.93 -5.38
C ARG A 779 -21.53 7.56 -6.76
N THR A 780 -22.70 8.10 -7.04
CA THR A 780 -22.97 8.86 -8.27
C THR A 780 -23.18 10.33 -7.93
N HIS A 781 -22.65 11.22 -8.75
CA HIS A 781 -22.73 12.67 -8.54
C HIS A 781 -23.92 13.25 -9.30
N ASP A 782 -24.51 14.32 -8.77
CA ASP A 782 -25.58 15.06 -9.43
C ASP A 782 -25.11 15.69 -10.76
N LYS A 783 -26.05 15.87 -11.68
CA LYS A 783 -25.78 16.44 -13.01
C LYS A 783 -25.55 17.94 -12.97
N VAL A 784 -26.20 18.64 -12.05
CA VAL A 784 -26.17 20.09 -11.87
C VAL A 784 -25.07 20.48 -10.89
N ASP A 785 -24.96 19.77 -9.77
CA ASP A 785 -23.91 20.01 -8.77
C ASP A 785 -23.02 18.78 -8.57
N THR A 786 -21.80 18.84 -9.12
CA THR A 786 -20.83 17.74 -8.98
C THR A 786 -20.37 17.48 -7.54
N THR A 787 -20.73 18.33 -6.57
CA THR A 787 -20.41 18.13 -5.15
C THR A 787 -21.49 17.36 -4.38
N GLU A 788 -22.72 17.32 -4.91
CA GLU A 788 -23.84 16.55 -4.38
C GLU A 788 -23.93 15.14 -5.01
N ASP A 789 -24.55 14.20 -4.29
CA ASP A 789 -24.68 12.80 -4.69
C ASP A 789 -26.13 12.38 -5.03
N GLU A 790 -26.34 11.78 -6.21
CA GLU A 790 -27.63 11.19 -6.61
C GLU A 790 -27.90 9.88 -5.83
N LEU A 791 -26.86 9.06 -5.71
CA LEU A 791 -26.87 7.82 -4.94
C LEU A 791 -25.72 7.88 -3.95
N SER A 792 -26.03 8.19 -2.69
CA SER A 792 -25.06 8.18 -1.60
C SER A 792 -24.25 6.90 -1.55
N TRP A 793 -23.06 6.97 -0.95
CA TRP A 793 -22.10 5.88 -0.90
C TRP A 793 -22.74 4.50 -0.61
N ARG A 794 -22.39 3.54 -1.46
CA ARG A 794 -22.76 2.12 -1.33
C ARG A 794 -21.51 1.26 -1.31
N LEU A 795 -21.55 0.21 -0.50
CA LEU A 795 -20.61 -0.90 -0.55
C LEU A 795 -21.23 -2.01 -1.40
N PHE A 796 -20.52 -2.38 -2.46
CA PHE A 796 -20.82 -3.52 -3.32
C PHE A 796 -19.86 -4.65 -2.98
N ASP A 797 -20.38 -5.69 -2.33
CA ASP A 797 -19.68 -6.92 -2.01
C ASP A 797 -20.34 -8.07 -2.75
N ASP A 798 -19.88 -8.30 -3.99
CA ASP A 798 -20.51 -9.21 -4.93
C ASP A 798 -22.03 -8.95 -5.04
N GLN A 799 -22.85 -9.91 -4.61
CA GLN A 799 -24.30 -9.87 -4.69
C GLN A 799 -24.95 -8.97 -3.62
N ASP A 800 -24.19 -8.61 -2.59
CA ASP A 800 -24.68 -7.86 -1.43
C ASP A 800 -24.35 -6.38 -1.60
N VAL A 801 -25.37 -5.53 -1.53
CA VAL A 801 -25.24 -4.06 -1.61
C VAL A 801 -25.70 -3.44 -0.30
N CYS A 802 -24.83 -2.65 0.33
CA CYS A 802 -25.10 -2.02 1.62
C CYS A 802 -24.95 -0.50 1.56
N PRO A 803 -25.85 0.28 2.17
CA PRO A 803 -25.65 1.71 2.36
C PRO A 803 -24.51 1.99 3.33
N VAL A 804 -23.64 2.93 2.97
CA VAL A 804 -22.58 3.42 3.84
C VAL A 804 -23.12 4.58 4.67
N LYS A 805 -23.09 4.45 6.00
CA LYS A 805 -23.65 5.45 6.92
C LYS A 805 -22.75 6.67 7.10
N ASP A 806 -21.44 6.44 7.12
CA ASP A 806 -20.43 7.48 7.30
C ASP A 806 -19.43 7.37 6.15
N GLY A 807 -19.35 8.42 5.33
CA GLY A 807 -18.45 8.47 4.19
C GLY A 807 -16.98 8.29 4.57
N ARG A 808 -16.58 8.56 5.81
CA ARG A 808 -15.21 8.34 6.30
C ARG A 808 -14.79 6.86 6.23
N GLN A 809 -15.74 5.93 6.28
CA GLN A 809 -15.47 4.48 6.17
C GLN A 809 -14.94 4.07 4.79
N VAL A 810 -15.12 4.92 3.77
CA VAL A 810 -14.58 4.72 2.43
C VAL A 810 -13.05 4.80 2.43
N VAL A 811 -12.47 5.62 3.32
CA VAL A 811 -11.02 5.71 3.49
C VAL A 811 -10.56 4.55 4.37
N SER A 812 -9.84 3.60 3.78
CA SER A 812 -9.37 2.41 4.47
C SER A 812 -8.00 1.95 3.97
N LYS A 813 -7.29 1.15 4.79
CA LYS A 813 -6.03 0.50 4.40
C LYS A 813 -6.17 -0.47 3.21
N ASP A 814 -7.39 -0.92 2.94
CA ASP A 814 -7.68 -1.88 1.87
C ASP A 814 -7.95 -1.21 0.53
N ALA A 815 -8.12 0.12 0.49
CA ALA A 815 -8.31 0.88 -0.74
C ALA A 815 -7.14 0.64 -1.71
N TYR A 816 -7.45 0.23 -2.93
CA TYR A 816 -6.50 -0.19 -3.96
C TYR A 816 -6.57 0.68 -5.22
N VAL A 817 -7.77 0.92 -5.75
CA VAL A 817 -8.00 1.79 -6.91
C VAL A 817 -9.00 2.88 -6.51
N LEU A 818 -8.68 4.14 -6.82
CA LEU A 818 -9.51 5.31 -6.53
C LEU A 818 -9.96 5.92 -7.86
N MET A 819 -11.23 6.29 -7.97
CA MET A 819 -11.75 7.08 -9.10
C MET A 819 -12.27 8.41 -8.61
N TYR A 820 -11.76 9.46 -9.24
CA TYR A 820 -12.04 10.85 -8.97
C TYR A 820 -12.71 11.48 -10.19
N ARG A 821 -13.78 12.26 -9.99
CA ARG A 821 -14.44 13.05 -11.03
C ARG A 821 -14.01 14.51 -10.92
N LEU A 822 -13.63 15.11 -12.03
CA LEU A 822 -13.31 16.54 -12.12
C LEU A 822 -14.57 17.37 -11.87
N ARG A 823 -14.47 18.38 -11.00
CA ARG A 823 -15.56 19.35 -10.79
C ARG A 823 -15.76 20.21 -12.02
N THR A 824 -17.00 20.29 -12.50
CA THR A 824 -17.39 21.27 -13.50
C THR A 824 -17.70 22.59 -12.81
N ARG A 825 -17.18 23.71 -13.34
CA ARG A 825 -17.60 25.04 -12.87
C ARG A 825 -19.09 25.21 -13.21
N PRO A 826 -19.95 25.67 -12.29
CA PRO A 826 -21.27 26.15 -12.68
C PRO A 826 -21.08 27.29 -13.68
N ALA A 827 -21.83 27.28 -14.78
CA ALA A 827 -21.84 28.39 -15.71
C ALA A 827 -22.33 29.64 -14.98
N ASN A 828 -21.43 30.58 -14.68
CA ASN A 828 -21.84 31.87 -14.13
C ASN A 828 -22.71 32.58 -15.18
N VAL A 829 -23.93 32.93 -14.79
CA VAL A 829 -24.94 33.68 -15.56
C VAL A 829 -24.47 35.12 -15.93
N ASN A 830 -23.23 35.51 -15.65
CA ASN A 830 -22.72 36.87 -15.84
C ASN A 830 -21.75 37.05 -17.02
N ASP A 831 -21.51 36.03 -17.84
CA ASP A 831 -20.60 36.14 -19.01
C ASP A 831 -21.23 36.82 -20.25
N HIS A 832 -22.44 37.39 -20.09
CA HIS A 832 -23.09 38.21 -21.11
C HIS A 832 -22.69 39.70 -21.08
N ASN A 833 -21.96 40.18 -20.07
CA ASN A 833 -21.65 41.61 -19.94
C ASN A 833 -20.21 42.02 -20.33
N GLU A 834 -19.35 41.09 -20.77
CA GLU A 834 -17.97 41.43 -21.22
C GLU A 834 -17.77 41.34 -22.75
N LYS A 835 -18.83 41.10 -23.54
CA LYS A 835 -18.76 41.14 -25.02
C LYS A 835 -19.35 42.41 -25.66
N GLU A 836 -19.63 43.46 -24.90
CA GLU A 836 -20.15 44.73 -25.43
C GLU A 836 -19.12 45.87 -25.61
N ASN A 837 -17.83 45.68 -25.31
CA ASN A 837 -16.84 46.78 -25.39
C ASN A 837 -15.74 46.66 -26.45
N THR A 838 -15.87 45.75 -27.42
CA THR A 838 -14.98 45.73 -28.60
C THR A 838 -15.76 45.38 -29.86
N LYS A 839 -16.47 46.37 -30.43
CA LYS A 839 -16.89 46.45 -31.83
C LYS A 839 -17.49 47.83 -32.11
N ASN A 840 -16.63 48.84 -32.13
CA ASN A 840 -16.81 50.00 -33.00
C ASN A 840 -15.81 49.83 -34.15
N ASP A 841 -16.24 50.21 -35.35
CA ASP A 841 -15.54 50.12 -36.65
C ASP A 841 -15.80 48.81 -37.42
N ASP A 842 -16.99 48.70 -38.00
CA ASP A 842 -17.16 48.86 -39.46
C ASP A 842 -18.64 48.78 -39.87
N LEU A 843 -19.06 49.75 -40.67
CA LEU A 843 -20.42 49.98 -41.15
C LEU A 843 -20.69 49.29 -42.49
N ASN A 844 -21.93 48.78 -42.61
CA ASN A 844 -22.88 48.90 -43.73
C ASN A 844 -23.30 47.65 -44.54
N LEU A 845 -24.64 47.59 -44.69
CA LEU A 845 -25.52 46.86 -45.63
C LEU A 845 -25.80 45.39 -45.26
N GLU A 846 -27.04 44.88 -45.17
CA GLU A 846 -28.39 45.38 -45.42
C GLU A 846 -29.38 44.53 -44.59
N SER A 847 -30.46 45.17 -44.15
CA SER A 847 -31.56 44.65 -43.34
C SER A 847 -32.57 43.81 -44.14
N ASN A 848 -33.09 42.75 -43.51
CA ASN A 848 -34.52 42.35 -43.52
C ASN A 848 -34.70 41.23 -42.46
N ASN A 849 -35.34 41.48 -41.30
CA ASN A 849 -36.77 41.28 -41.01
C ASN A 849 -37.23 39.83 -41.35
N LEU A 850 -37.78 39.01 -40.45
CA LEU A 850 -38.80 39.26 -39.43
C LEU A 850 -38.94 38.05 -38.46
N SER A 851 -39.36 38.37 -37.24
CA SER A 851 -40.23 37.63 -36.30
C SER A 851 -39.92 36.20 -35.82
N SER A 852 -39.61 36.17 -34.51
CA SER A 852 -40.11 35.28 -33.45
C SER A 852 -41.38 34.47 -33.73
N GLU A 853 -41.37 33.20 -33.31
CA GLU A 853 -42.47 32.60 -32.54
C GLU A 853 -42.01 31.34 -31.79
N SER A 854 -42.23 31.37 -30.47
CA SER A 854 -42.25 30.24 -29.54
C SER A 854 -43.47 29.37 -29.79
N VAL A 855 -43.38 28.04 -29.76
CA VAL A 855 -44.43 27.13 -29.25
C VAL A 855 -43.81 25.77 -28.88
N SER A 856 -44.47 25.18 -27.88
CA SER A 856 -44.31 24.00 -27.05
C SER A 856 -44.19 22.61 -27.71
N GLU A 857 -43.88 21.69 -26.79
CA GLU A 857 -43.98 20.23 -26.79
C GLU A 857 -45.16 19.57 -27.53
N GLU A 858 -44.91 18.30 -27.85
CA GLU A 858 -45.81 17.22 -28.30
C GLU A 858 -46.26 17.26 -29.77
N GLU A 859 -45.79 16.30 -30.58
CA GLU A 859 -46.67 15.42 -31.34
C GLU A 859 -45.94 14.18 -31.91
N PHE A 860 -46.54 13.03 -31.62
CA PHE A 860 -46.38 11.71 -32.24
C PHE A 860 -46.64 11.78 -33.75
N TYR A 861 -45.84 11.11 -34.57
CA TYR A 861 -46.28 10.63 -35.90
C TYR A 861 -45.70 9.26 -36.23
N ASP A 862 -46.61 8.29 -36.34
CA ASP A 862 -46.45 7.03 -37.07
C ASP A 862 -46.23 7.32 -38.55
N VAL A 863 -45.20 6.70 -39.15
CA VAL A 863 -45.14 6.45 -40.59
C VAL A 863 -44.60 5.04 -40.81
N GLU A 864 -45.52 4.11 -41.03
CA GLU A 864 -45.26 2.85 -41.71
C GLU A 864 -44.95 3.13 -43.19
N SER A 865 -43.81 2.61 -43.67
CA SER A 865 -43.69 2.23 -45.08
C SER A 865 -42.65 1.11 -45.20
N GLU A 866 -43.17 -0.10 -45.36
CA GLU A 866 -42.44 -1.28 -45.83
C GLU A 866 -42.06 -1.08 -47.30
N GLU A 867 -40.78 -1.23 -47.64
CA GLU A 867 -40.39 -1.83 -48.92
C GLU A 867 -39.22 -2.79 -48.70
N SER A 868 -39.52 -4.05 -48.99
CA SER A 868 -38.70 -5.25 -48.86
C SER A 868 -37.56 -5.31 -49.88
N ILE A 869 -36.35 -5.65 -49.43
CA ILE A 869 -35.35 -6.32 -50.26
C ILE A 869 -34.85 -7.55 -49.49
N GLU A 870 -35.24 -8.74 -49.97
CA GLU A 870 -34.76 -10.03 -49.48
C GLU A 870 -33.28 -10.23 -49.80
N PHE A 871 -32.46 -10.56 -48.79
CA PHE A 871 -31.23 -11.32 -48.96
C PHE A 871 -31.11 -12.37 -47.85
N SER A 872 -30.86 -13.60 -48.28
CA SER A 872 -30.92 -14.85 -47.53
C SER A 872 -29.68 -15.11 -46.63
N ASP A 873 -29.95 -15.87 -45.56
CA ASP A 873 -29.04 -16.68 -44.72
C ASP A 873 -28.39 -16.06 -43.45
N LYS A 874 -29.25 -15.99 -42.41
CA LYS A 874 -29.10 -16.56 -41.04
C LYS A 874 -27.74 -16.49 -40.33
N ASN A 875 -27.54 -15.42 -39.56
CA ASN A 875 -27.53 -15.42 -38.09
C ASN A 875 -26.96 -14.08 -37.61
N ASN A 876 -27.81 -13.06 -37.44
CA ASN A 876 -27.41 -11.79 -36.85
C ASN A 876 -28.38 -11.34 -35.74
N TYR A 877 -27.77 -10.99 -34.61
CA TYR A 877 -28.34 -10.26 -33.49
C TYR A 877 -28.55 -8.80 -33.93
N THR A 878 -29.67 -8.50 -34.56
CA THR A 878 -30.10 -7.13 -34.82
C THR A 878 -31.61 -7.05 -34.67
N ASN A 879 -32.07 -7.02 -33.42
CA ASN A 879 -33.31 -6.35 -33.01
C ASN A 879 -33.21 -6.08 -31.51
N LEU A 880 -32.67 -4.90 -31.16
CA LEU A 880 -32.71 -4.36 -29.79
C LEU A 880 -34.03 -3.61 -29.52
N ASN A 881 -34.96 -3.60 -30.49
CA ASN A 881 -36.30 -3.04 -30.38
C ASN A 881 -37.39 -4.09 -30.08
N GLU A 882 -37.04 -5.38 -29.91
CA GLU A 882 -38.00 -6.45 -29.55
C GLU A 882 -37.87 -6.91 -28.08
N ILE A 883 -37.49 -5.99 -27.19
CA ILE A 883 -37.67 -6.17 -25.74
C ILE A 883 -38.33 -4.89 -25.23
N ASP A 884 -39.60 -4.72 -25.59
CA ASP A 884 -40.58 -3.93 -24.84
C ASP A 884 -41.47 -4.87 -24.02
#